data_AF-A0A4R9LSH4-F1
#
_entry.id   AF-A0A4R9LSH4-F1
#
_cell.length_a   1.000
_cell.length_b   1.000
_cell.length_c   1.000
_cell.angle_alpha   90.00
_cell.angle_beta   90.00
_cell.angle_gamma   90.00
#
_symmetry.space_group_name_H-M   'P 1'
#
loop_
_entity.id
_entity.type
_entity.pdbx_description
1 polymer ?
#
loop_
_entity_poly.entity_id
_entity_poly.type
_entity_poly.pdbx_seq_one_letter_code
_entity_poly.pdbx_strand_id
1 'polypeptide(L)'
;MSHFQKNFLLTLILLAAIAYPPLYYSIRDTIQKESLPKNYNAPALLPHIALGDWKLGNYKDEGSIAKAVRNIVYLQFAEMSGSVFYGETETLRQTQKDNLHIILLGDFSLSKDFLEFQPKLYFPKTKKFYSGDSFTVSWPEIGTLPGRVTRSYHHLISETIRLNRILLNPPKLVAEDFDSEALSSNEFSAYISLFSESKSNEDKLTIAKNLSLTSPKASFVFYEQMKRNFAIKGISGHKELWKKWEDNKNPTHSIYASQFAYSIATGLFHSPDWEKSWDYLQLARKKREATDQIFHFEYANNLSLLGQLLIRQGKKEDAVYYLTSAKEMYSSLGLAEDQDALRNLWYHSLLLASLGQKEVALGGFYQLESYFSKKNDFESALFYFDFAKLEYDLKAFPSAFDFLQKSRGILFEKQLTNHELNFLVLQLQAAILYKQNKLNDSKLLWEEIVASRLLLPSEDKIFYRESLFGLALIYLQKGAASESDNLYRNYTRLTPYSQIQTLNNNPLVPDYIYPGILDSPDLNLFTNLEESVIRSYTGRYIFSGQEEEIRARTYDNRLEDTNEFLRDLLEKDYFGTPALASLKEDIFPKHLSYDKGENVVFLDIGPALNNPDAPGITSQSVAFHFPKMEVVLWELPKEVDLFLKKVPMDKKQQLYSFRNIRILAADGVGSFNKEYYEPKNWILSNRNIPSIKNKTVIMRAANSIDIYETYIKIQPHFQDIASELKDNPVLYFFNRSILLKPKGQNKFTLIGYQSIRGFHHNFQSLDRNGEPPYTLAKYTLNDK
;
A
#
# COMPACT_ATOMS: atom_id res chain seq x y z
N MET A 1 34.13 22.66 31.47
CA MET A 1 34.56 21.27 31.76
C MET A 1 35.97 21.30 32.34
N SER A 2 36.18 20.60 33.46
CA SER A 2 37.51 20.43 34.04
C SER A 2 38.42 19.59 33.12
N HIS A 3 39.74 19.67 33.31
CA HIS A 3 40.71 18.92 32.51
C HIS A 3 40.46 17.40 32.57
N PHE A 4 40.01 16.91 33.73
CA PHE A 4 39.59 15.52 33.94
C PHE A 4 38.36 15.15 33.11
N GLN A 5 37.35 16.02 33.06
CA GLN A 5 36.14 15.79 32.26
C GLN A 5 36.43 15.80 30.75
N LYS A 6 37.34 16.67 30.29
CA LYS A 6 37.78 16.69 28.88
C LYS A 6 38.55 15.42 28.51
N ASN A 7 39.47 14.99 29.37
CA ASN A 7 40.23 13.76 29.13
C ASN A 7 39.35 12.52 29.24
N PHE A 8 38.38 12.48 30.16
CA PHE A 8 37.42 11.39 30.25
C PHE A 8 36.53 11.31 29.02
N LEU A 9 36.03 12.45 28.52
CA LEU A 9 35.27 12.52 27.27
C LEU A 9 36.12 12.11 26.06
N LEU A 10 37.38 12.56 25.98
CA LEU A 10 38.31 12.19 24.91
C LEU A 10 38.62 10.69 24.94
N THR A 11 38.81 10.12 26.13
CA THR A 11 39.04 8.69 26.32
C THR A 11 37.79 7.87 26.02
N LEU A 12 36.58 8.38 26.31
CA LEU A 12 35.32 7.75 25.90
C LEU A 12 35.12 7.80 24.38
N ILE A 13 35.46 8.91 23.74
CA ILE A 13 35.45 9.06 22.27
C ILE A 13 36.49 8.14 21.63
N LEU A 14 37.69 8.02 22.22
CA LEU A 14 38.75 7.11 21.78
C LEU A 14 38.37 5.64 22.00
N LEU A 15 37.79 5.29 23.15
CA LEU A 15 37.31 3.92 23.43
C LEU A 15 36.11 3.56 22.55
N ALA A 16 35.20 4.49 22.27
CA ALA A 16 34.14 4.31 21.28
C ALA A 16 34.74 4.11 19.87
N ALA A 17 35.76 4.87 19.49
CA ALA A 17 36.47 4.69 18.22
C ALA A 17 37.30 3.38 18.15
N ILE A 18 37.74 2.83 19.29
CA ILE A 18 38.52 1.58 19.42
C ILE A 18 37.63 0.34 19.60
N ALA A 19 36.37 0.47 20.01
CA ALA A 19 35.41 -0.64 20.13
C ALA A 19 34.63 -0.93 18.82
N TYR A 20 34.46 0.09 17.96
CA TYR A 20 33.91 0.00 16.60
C TYR A 20 34.73 -0.70 15.47
N PRO A 21 36.04 -1.05 15.60
CA PRO A 21 36.88 -1.55 14.51
C PRO A 21 36.48 -2.85 13.81
N PRO A 22 35.98 -3.93 14.45
CA PRO A 22 35.93 -5.22 13.75
C PRO A 22 35.00 -5.20 12.54
N LEU A 23 33.91 -4.43 12.61
CA LEU A 23 32.99 -4.22 11.49
C LEU A 23 33.31 -2.95 10.69
N TYR A 24 33.81 -1.86 11.30
CA TYR A 24 34.24 -0.68 10.53
C TYR A 24 35.42 -1.01 9.61
N TYR A 25 36.39 -1.81 10.04
CA TYR A 25 37.48 -2.28 9.17
C TYR A 25 37.03 -3.39 8.22
N SER A 26 36.10 -4.27 8.60
CA SER A 26 35.52 -5.26 7.65
C SER A 26 34.70 -4.58 6.54
N ILE A 27 33.86 -3.59 6.90
CA ILE A 27 33.08 -2.77 5.98
C ILE A 27 34.01 -1.84 5.19
N ARG A 28 35.01 -1.22 5.81
CA ARG A 28 36.02 -0.38 5.12
C ARG A 28 36.92 -1.20 4.19
N ASP A 29 37.29 -2.43 4.54
CA ASP A 29 38.12 -3.31 3.72
C ASP A 29 37.30 -3.96 2.59
N THR A 30 36.01 -4.23 2.80
CA THR A 30 35.05 -4.62 1.75
C THR A 30 34.76 -3.44 0.80
N ILE A 31 34.51 -2.25 1.35
CA ILE A 31 34.40 -0.99 0.61
C ILE A 31 35.72 -0.67 -0.11
N GLN A 32 36.90 -0.98 0.44
CA GLN A 32 38.19 -0.77 -0.24
C GLN A 32 38.45 -1.80 -1.35
N LYS A 33 38.10 -3.08 -1.14
CA LYS A 33 38.25 -4.14 -2.15
C LYS A 33 37.32 -3.97 -3.34
N GLU A 34 36.13 -3.39 -3.14
CA GLU A 34 35.18 -3.01 -4.19
C GLU A 34 35.03 -1.48 -4.31
N SER A 35 36.08 -0.73 -3.96
CA SER A 35 36.00 0.73 -3.95
C SER A 35 35.79 1.27 -5.35
N LEU A 36 34.77 2.12 -5.47
CA LEU A 36 34.65 3.02 -6.60
C LEU A 36 35.95 3.87 -6.69
N PRO A 37 36.46 4.13 -7.90
CA PRO A 37 37.75 4.78 -8.09
C PRO A 37 37.82 6.13 -7.35
N LYS A 38 38.92 6.34 -6.62
CA LYS A 38 39.23 7.48 -5.73
C LYS A 38 39.24 8.88 -6.37
N ASN A 39 38.78 9.05 -7.61
CA ASN A 39 38.75 10.34 -8.30
C ASN A 39 37.33 10.93 -8.29
N TYR A 40 36.77 11.12 -7.11
CA TYR A 40 35.56 11.91 -6.92
C TYR A 40 35.94 13.39 -6.84
N ASN A 41 36.01 14.06 -8.00
CA ASN A 41 35.78 15.51 -8.00
C ASN A 41 34.39 15.74 -7.39
N ALA A 42 34.25 16.65 -6.42
CA ALA A 42 33.02 16.84 -5.65
C ALA A 42 31.78 16.89 -6.57
N PRO A 43 30.81 15.96 -6.43
CA PRO A 43 29.61 15.90 -7.28
C PRO A 43 28.76 17.18 -7.27
N ALA A 44 28.92 17.99 -6.21
CA ALA A 44 28.41 19.36 -6.10
C ALA A 44 28.86 20.31 -7.23
N LEU A 45 29.81 19.88 -8.08
CA LEU A 45 30.34 20.64 -9.21
C LEU A 45 29.73 20.24 -10.56
N LEU A 46 28.85 19.23 -10.62
CA LEU A 46 28.24 18.77 -11.86
C LEU A 46 27.00 19.61 -12.21
N PRO A 47 26.81 20.01 -13.47
CA PRO A 47 25.56 20.62 -13.92
C PRO A 47 24.39 19.66 -13.82
N HIS A 48 23.28 20.13 -13.26
CA HIS A 48 22.00 19.42 -13.21
C HIS A 48 21.11 19.99 -14.31
N ILE A 49 20.79 19.17 -15.30
CA ILE A 49 20.19 19.59 -16.56
C ILE A 49 18.84 18.88 -16.73
N ALA A 50 17.85 19.60 -17.23
CA ALA A 50 16.58 19.02 -17.66
C ALA A 50 16.12 19.61 -18.98
N LEU A 51 15.29 18.85 -19.69
CA LEU A 51 14.63 19.26 -20.91
C LEU A 51 13.31 19.95 -20.57
N GLY A 52 13.18 21.21 -20.94
CA GLY A 52 11.95 21.98 -20.76
C GLY A 52 11.02 21.88 -21.95
N ASP A 53 9.92 22.64 -21.89
CA ASP A 53 8.98 22.69 -23.00
C ASP A 53 9.51 23.54 -24.14
N TRP A 54 9.24 23.06 -25.36
CA TRP A 54 9.55 23.79 -26.57
C TRP A 54 8.29 24.48 -27.08
N LYS A 55 8.38 25.77 -27.39
CA LYS A 55 7.24 26.50 -27.94
C LYS A 55 7.07 26.11 -29.40
N LEU A 56 5.86 25.71 -29.72
CA LEU A 56 5.43 25.35 -31.07
C LEU A 56 4.58 26.49 -31.63
N GLY A 57 4.64 26.67 -32.95
CA GLY A 57 3.91 27.71 -33.66
C GLY A 57 2.41 27.42 -33.73
N ASN A 58 1.75 27.91 -34.79
CA ASN A 58 0.31 27.73 -35.01
C ASN A 58 0.04 26.77 -36.18
N TYR A 59 0.37 25.47 -36.06
CA TYR A 59 0.09 24.48 -37.12
C TYR A 59 -0.45 23.12 -36.60
N LYS A 60 -1.22 22.40 -37.44
CA LYS A 60 -1.79 21.07 -37.15
C LYS A 60 -0.70 19.98 -37.30
N ASP A 61 -0.54 19.11 -36.29
CA ASP A 61 0.47 18.04 -36.15
C ASP A 61 1.85 18.42 -35.54
N GLU A 62 2.05 19.66 -35.08
CA GLU A 62 3.32 20.09 -34.45
C GLU A 62 3.67 19.28 -33.18
N GLY A 63 2.68 18.83 -32.42
CA GLY A 63 2.89 18.13 -31.15
C GLY A 63 3.65 16.81 -31.30
N SER A 64 3.40 16.03 -32.36
CA SER A 64 4.09 14.75 -32.57
C SER A 64 5.52 14.94 -33.09
N ILE A 65 5.77 15.95 -33.95
CA ILE A 65 7.12 16.30 -34.41
C ILE A 65 7.97 16.75 -33.22
N ALA A 66 7.46 17.67 -32.41
CA ALA A 66 8.14 18.16 -31.23
C ALA A 66 8.46 17.04 -30.23
N LYS A 67 7.48 16.17 -29.92
CA LYS A 67 7.67 15.00 -29.05
C LYS A 67 8.73 14.05 -29.60
N ALA A 68 8.76 13.82 -30.92
CA ALA A 68 9.76 12.96 -31.55
C ALA A 68 11.18 13.53 -31.45
N VAL A 69 11.35 14.82 -31.78
CA VAL A 69 12.65 15.50 -31.63
C VAL A 69 13.06 15.53 -30.16
N ARG A 70 12.14 15.87 -29.25
CA ARG A 70 12.36 15.95 -27.80
C ARG A 70 12.81 14.60 -27.24
N ASN A 71 12.21 13.49 -27.67
CA ASN A 71 12.61 12.15 -27.25
C ASN A 71 14.02 11.76 -27.73
N ILE A 72 14.38 12.05 -28.98
CA ILE A 72 15.74 11.76 -29.46
C ILE A 72 16.77 12.63 -28.72
N VAL A 73 16.48 13.92 -28.53
CA VAL A 73 17.34 14.82 -27.77
C VAL A 73 17.46 14.37 -26.31
N TYR A 74 16.37 13.92 -25.68
CA TYR A 74 16.39 13.31 -24.35
C TYR A 74 17.36 12.14 -24.29
N LEU A 75 17.29 11.22 -25.25
CA LEU A 75 18.14 10.02 -25.29
C LEU A 75 19.62 10.40 -25.50
N GLN A 76 19.90 11.37 -26.38
CA GLN A 76 21.25 11.90 -26.59
C GLN A 76 21.81 12.62 -25.35
N PHE A 77 21.00 13.39 -24.63
CA PHE A 77 21.41 14.01 -23.37
C PHE A 77 21.61 12.99 -22.25
N ALA A 78 20.84 11.91 -22.25
CA ALA A 78 21.03 10.80 -21.31
C ALA A 78 22.37 10.06 -21.53
N GLU A 79 23.01 10.21 -22.70
CA GLU A 79 24.36 9.70 -23.02
C GLU A 79 25.52 10.65 -22.62
N MET A 80 25.22 11.86 -22.14
CA MET A 80 26.27 12.82 -21.76
C MET A 80 26.95 12.46 -20.44
N SER A 81 28.26 12.69 -20.35
CA SER A 81 29.04 12.52 -19.12
C SER A 81 29.42 13.88 -18.53
N GLY A 82 29.77 13.90 -17.25
CA GLY A 82 30.10 15.16 -16.55
C GLY A 82 28.89 16.08 -16.32
N SER A 83 27.66 15.55 -16.35
CA SER A 83 26.42 16.21 -15.94
C SER A 83 25.42 15.21 -15.38
N VAL A 84 24.46 15.71 -14.61
CA VAL A 84 23.29 14.95 -14.16
C VAL A 84 22.10 15.37 -15.02
N PHE A 85 21.66 14.49 -15.93
CA PHE A 85 20.46 14.72 -16.72
C PHE A 85 19.25 14.13 -15.99
N TYR A 86 18.28 14.96 -15.63
CA TYR A 86 17.08 14.50 -14.92
C TYR A 86 15.97 14.02 -15.85
N GLY A 87 16.04 14.35 -17.13
CA GLY A 87 14.95 14.14 -18.07
C GLY A 87 14.09 15.38 -18.25
N GLU A 88 12.79 15.19 -18.39
CA GLU A 88 11.84 16.23 -18.78
C GLU A 88 11.26 16.96 -17.56
N THR A 89 11.24 18.29 -17.58
CA THR A 89 10.81 19.11 -16.42
C THR A 89 9.38 18.81 -15.95
N GLU A 90 8.48 18.43 -16.85
CA GLU A 90 7.10 18.05 -16.54
C GLU A 90 7.03 16.78 -15.68
N THR A 91 7.97 15.84 -15.86
CA THR A 91 8.01 14.55 -15.15
C THR A 91 8.80 14.59 -13.85
N LEU A 92 9.52 15.69 -13.56
CA LEU A 92 10.39 15.77 -12.39
C LEU A 92 9.63 16.00 -11.09
N ARG A 93 10.11 15.33 -10.04
CA ARG A 93 9.71 15.61 -8.64
C ARG A 93 10.22 16.98 -8.21
N GLN A 94 9.58 17.58 -7.20
CA GLN A 94 9.95 18.91 -6.72
C GLN A 94 11.42 18.98 -6.27
N THR A 95 11.90 17.97 -5.54
CA THR A 95 13.30 17.89 -5.09
C THR A 95 14.30 17.88 -6.25
N GLN A 96 13.94 17.26 -7.39
CA GLN A 96 14.76 17.29 -8.59
C GLN A 96 14.72 18.67 -9.25
N LYS A 97 13.54 19.30 -9.33
CA LYS A 97 13.35 20.66 -9.86
C LYS A 97 14.16 21.70 -9.09
N ASP A 98 14.17 21.61 -7.76
CA ASP A 98 14.90 22.54 -6.89
C ASP A 98 16.42 22.46 -7.08
N ASN A 99 16.91 21.31 -7.52
CA ASN A 99 18.33 21.08 -7.81
C ASN A 99 18.75 21.48 -9.23
N LEU A 100 17.83 21.86 -10.12
CA LEU A 100 18.15 22.19 -11.51
C LEU A 100 19.07 23.42 -11.62
N HIS A 101 20.12 23.27 -12.43
CA HIS A 101 21.02 24.34 -12.83
C HIS A 101 20.61 24.91 -14.20
N ILE A 102 20.23 24.06 -15.13
CA ILE A 102 19.95 24.42 -16.52
C ILE A 102 18.67 23.71 -16.99
N ILE A 103 17.77 24.47 -17.62
CA ILE A 103 16.62 23.96 -18.36
C ILE A 103 16.82 24.28 -19.84
N LEU A 104 16.75 23.25 -20.68
CA LEU A 104 16.88 23.33 -22.12
C LEU A 104 15.51 23.67 -22.74
N LEU A 105 15.34 24.91 -23.16
CA LEU A 105 14.14 25.44 -23.79
C LEU A 105 14.42 25.75 -25.26
N GLY A 106 13.37 25.86 -26.07
CA GLY A 106 13.55 26.30 -27.45
C GLY A 106 12.25 26.70 -28.09
N ASP A 107 12.37 27.43 -29.20
CA ASP A 107 11.24 27.86 -30.00
C ASP A 107 11.39 27.28 -31.40
N PHE A 108 10.32 26.66 -31.91
CA PHE A 108 10.22 26.24 -33.30
C PHE A 108 9.50 27.31 -34.12
N SER A 109 10.02 27.57 -35.31
CA SER A 109 9.37 28.38 -36.34
C SER A 109 9.32 27.57 -37.63
N LEU A 110 8.11 27.44 -38.19
CA LEU A 110 7.87 26.62 -39.37
C LEU A 110 7.81 27.50 -40.63
N SER A 111 8.53 27.09 -41.68
CA SER A 111 8.41 27.64 -43.03
C SER A 111 8.02 26.55 -44.02
N LYS A 112 7.60 26.95 -45.23
CA LYS A 112 7.23 26.04 -46.32
C LYS A 112 8.38 25.10 -46.69
N ASP A 113 9.61 25.60 -46.62
CA ASP A 113 10.79 24.89 -47.16
C ASP A 113 11.75 24.38 -46.07
N PHE A 114 11.62 24.87 -44.83
CA PHE A 114 12.49 24.52 -43.72
C PHE A 114 11.79 24.63 -42.36
N LEU A 115 12.35 23.94 -41.37
CA LEU A 115 12.04 24.12 -39.95
C LEU A 115 13.19 24.87 -39.28
N GLU A 116 12.88 25.96 -38.59
CA GLU A 116 13.82 26.74 -37.79
C GLU A 116 13.69 26.37 -36.31
N PHE A 117 14.82 26.26 -35.62
CA PHE A 117 14.88 26.07 -34.17
C PHE A 117 15.82 27.10 -33.53
N GLN A 118 15.37 27.72 -32.45
CA GLN A 118 16.19 28.61 -31.62
C GLN A 118 16.39 27.99 -30.22
N PRO A 119 17.63 27.57 -29.85
CA PRO A 119 17.92 27.05 -28.53
C PRO A 119 17.93 28.17 -27.48
N LYS A 120 17.39 27.87 -26.30
CA LYS A 120 17.33 28.76 -25.14
C LYS A 120 17.70 28.01 -23.87
N LEU A 121 18.53 28.62 -23.03
CA LEU A 121 18.83 28.12 -21.69
C LEU A 121 18.08 28.96 -20.67
N TYR A 122 17.45 28.31 -19.71
CA TYR A 122 16.94 28.94 -18.51
C TYR A 122 17.71 28.44 -17.29
N PHE A 123 18.14 29.36 -16.43
CA PHE A 123 18.86 29.06 -15.19
C PHE A 123 17.93 29.33 -13.99
N PRO A 124 17.29 28.30 -13.41
CA PRO A 124 16.25 28.49 -12.39
C PRO A 124 16.72 29.27 -11.16
N LYS A 125 17.96 29.00 -10.70
CA LYS A 125 18.53 29.65 -9.50
C LYS A 125 18.77 31.15 -9.67
N THR A 126 19.07 31.60 -10.89
CA THR A 126 19.34 33.03 -11.18
C THR A 126 18.21 33.71 -11.95
N LYS A 127 17.20 32.95 -12.38
CA LYS A 127 16.10 33.38 -13.24
C LYS A 127 16.56 34.05 -14.56
N LYS A 128 17.73 33.65 -15.07
CA LYS A 128 18.32 34.20 -16.30
C LYS A 128 18.02 33.33 -17.51
N PHE A 129 17.92 33.98 -18.67
CA PHE A 129 17.75 33.35 -19.97
C PHE A 129 18.92 33.70 -20.89
N TYR A 130 19.35 32.73 -21.68
CA TYR A 130 20.35 32.91 -22.73
C TYR A 130 19.83 32.23 -24.00
N SER A 131 19.86 32.92 -25.13
CA SER A 131 19.45 32.35 -26.42
C SER A 131 20.68 32.14 -27.28
N GLY A 132 20.74 31.02 -27.98
CA GLY A 132 21.72 30.79 -29.03
C GLY A 132 21.20 31.28 -30.38
N ASP A 133 22.08 31.19 -31.38
CA ASP A 133 21.72 31.47 -32.77
C ASP A 133 20.67 30.47 -33.27
N SER A 134 19.71 30.96 -34.05
CA SER A 134 18.76 30.08 -34.72
C SER A 134 19.41 29.37 -35.90
N PHE A 135 18.94 28.16 -36.20
CA PHE A 135 19.37 27.42 -37.38
C PHE A 135 18.17 26.75 -38.06
N THR A 136 18.32 26.50 -39.36
CA THR A 136 17.25 25.92 -40.19
C THR A 136 17.64 24.54 -40.71
N VAL A 137 16.66 23.65 -40.82
CA VAL A 137 16.80 22.32 -41.44
C VAL A 137 15.74 22.17 -42.52
N SER A 138 16.15 21.79 -43.72
CA SER A 138 15.21 21.54 -44.83
C SER A 138 14.41 20.25 -44.59
N TRP A 139 13.20 20.15 -45.14
CA TRP A 139 12.38 18.94 -45.01
C TRP A 139 13.05 17.63 -45.46
N PRO A 140 13.87 17.62 -46.54
CA PRO A 140 14.65 16.44 -46.91
C PRO A 140 15.70 16.01 -45.86
N GLU A 141 16.21 16.95 -45.06
CA GLU A 141 17.25 16.72 -44.04
C GLU A 141 16.67 16.62 -42.62
N ILE A 142 15.35 16.58 -42.46
CA ILE A 142 14.67 16.76 -41.18
C ILE A 142 15.11 15.76 -40.09
N GLY A 143 15.52 14.54 -40.44
CA GLY A 143 15.99 13.57 -39.46
C GLY A 143 17.39 13.88 -38.87
N THR A 144 18.12 14.87 -39.39
CA THR A 144 19.35 15.42 -38.77
C THR A 144 19.05 16.46 -37.69
N LEU A 145 17.81 16.95 -37.61
CA LEU A 145 17.40 18.00 -36.69
C LEU A 145 17.74 17.70 -35.22
N PRO A 146 17.44 16.52 -34.64
CA PRO A 146 17.77 16.25 -33.24
C PRO A 146 19.26 16.41 -32.94
N GLY A 147 20.13 15.90 -33.83
CA GLY A 147 21.59 16.04 -33.69
C GLY A 147 22.07 17.49 -33.80
N ARG A 148 21.43 18.32 -34.65
CA ARG A 148 21.72 19.77 -34.71
C ARG A 148 21.24 20.49 -33.45
N VAL A 149 20.06 20.15 -32.93
CA VAL A 149 19.52 20.67 -31.66
C VAL A 149 20.48 20.37 -30.51
N THR A 150 20.90 19.12 -30.34
CA THR A 150 21.84 18.71 -29.27
C THR A 150 23.18 19.44 -29.37
N ARG A 151 23.76 19.56 -30.58
CA ARG A 151 24.99 20.35 -30.81
C ARG A 151 24.81 21.82 -30.45
N SER A 152 23.69 22.42 -30.83
CA SER A 152 23.39 23.83 -30.53
C SER A 152 23.30 24.09 -29.02
N TYR A 153 22.65 23.20 -28.26
CA TYR A 153 22.62 23.30 -26.80
C TYR A 153 23.99 23.08 -26.18
N HIS A 154 24.75 22.09 -26.63
CA HIS A 154 26.09 21.86 -26.09
C HIS A 154 27.00 23.08 -26.29
N HIS A 155 26.95 23.68 -27.48
CA HIS A 155 27.68 24.92 -27.77
C HIS A 155 27.21 26.05 -26.85
N LEU A 156 25.91 26.30 -26.78
CA LEU A 156 25.32 27.37 -25.96
C LEU A 156 25.64 27.20 -24.46
N ILE A 157 25.61 25.97 -23.93
CA ILE A 157 25.99 25.67 -22.55
C ILE A 157 27.47 26.00 -22.35
N SER A 158 28.35 25.52 -23.23
CA SER A 158 29.80 25.73 -23.15
C SER A 158 30.16 27.21 -23.18
N GLU A 159 29.56 27.97 -24.10
CA GLU A 159 29.75 29.41 -24.20
C GLU A 159 29.21 30.15 -22.97
N THR A 160 28.01 29.81 -22.53
CA THR A 160 27.38 30.46 -21.36
C THR A 160 28.21 30.23 -20.10
N ILE A 161 28.71 29.01 -19.89
CA ILE A 161 29.62 28.67 -18.78
C ILE A 161 30.93 29.46 -18.89
N ARG A 162 31.55 29.49 -20.07
CA ARG A 162 32.81 30.21 -20.32
C ARG A 162 32.68 31.70 -20.02
N LEU A 163 31.62 32.34 -20.50
CA LEU A 163 31.41 33.78 -20.40
C LEU A 163 30.98 34.22 -19.00
N ASN A 164 30.16 33.43 -18.32
CA ASN A 164 29.56 33.82 -17.04
C ASN A 164 30.20 33.13 -15.82
N ARG A 165 31.19 32.24 -16.03
CA ARG A 165 31.89 31.45 -15.00
C ARG A 165 30.93 30.72 -14.04
N ILE A 166 29.81 30.21 -14.57
CA ILE A 166 28.71 29.67 -13.76
C ILE A 166 29.05 28.26 -13.21
N LEU A 167 29.91 27.49 -13.88
CA LEU A 167 30.25 26.10 -13.51
C LEU A 167 31.76 25.83 -13.60
N LEU A 168 32.26 24.98 -12.70
CA LEU A 168 33.68 24.61 -12.61
C LEU A 168 34.08 23.55 -13.66
N ASN A 169 33.15 22.68 -14.07
CA ASN A 169 33.36 21.68 -15.12
C ASN A 169 32.23 21.74 -16.16
N PRO A 170 32.52 22.00 -17.45
CA PRO A 170 31.50 21.91 -18.49
C PRO A 170 31.12 20.43 -18.72
N PRO A 171 29.85 20.15 -19.10
CA PRO A 171 29.44 18.80 -19.49
C PRO A 171 30.26 18.34 -20.71
N LYS A 172 30.57 17.05 -20.79
CA LYS A 172 31.32 16.47 -21.91
C LYS A 172 30.38 15.64 -22.80
N LEU A 173 30.42 15.90 -24.10
CA LEU A 173 29.83 15.00 -25.09
C LEU A 173 30.65 13.72 -25.16
N VAL A 174 30.00 12.58 -25.00
CA VAL A 174 30.63 11.26 -25.21
C VAL A 174 30.60 10.90 -26.71
N ALA A 175 29.61 11.38 -27.45
CA ALA A 175 29.51 11.26 -28.90
C ALA A 175 29.67 12.64 -29.57
N GLU A 176 30.68 12.79 -30.43
CA GLU A 176 30.86 14.02 -31.23
C GLU A 176 30.10 13.97 -32.57
N ASP A 177 29.72 12.76 -33.04
CA ASP A 177 29.05 12.54 -34.32
C ASP A 177 27.61 12.03 -34.15
N PHE A 178 26.69 12.95 -33.80
CA PHE A 178 25.25 12.67 -33.73
C PHE A 178 24.60 12.42 -35.09
N ASP A 179 25.27 12.78 -36.19
CA ASP A 179 24.75 12.57 -37.54
C ASP A 179 24.88 11.10 -37.97
N SER A 180 25.71 10.32 -37.28
CA SER A 180 25.85 8.86 -37.49
C SER A 180 24.56 8.06 -37.18
N GLU A 181 23.69 8.59 -36.32
CA GLU A 181 22.38 8.01 -35.98
C GLU A 181 21.19 8.78 -36.59
N ALA A 182 21.44 9.70 -37.53
CA ALA A 182 20.37 10.48 -38.16
C ALA A 182 19.44 9.60 -39.02
N LEU A 183 18.15 9.88 -38.94
CA LEU A 183 17.14 9.21 -39.76
C LEU A 183 16.99 9.92 -41.11
N SER A 184 16.68 9.19 -42.19
CA SER A 184 16.20 9.81 -43.43
C SER A 184 14.85 10.48 -43.20
N SER A 185 14.43 11.38 -44.11
CA SER A 185 13.13 12.06 -44.01
C SER A 185 11.93 11.09 -43.89
N ASN A 186 11.97 9.96 -44.62
CA ASN A 186 10.95 8.93 -44.57
C ASN A 186 10.94 8.17 -43.23
N GLU A 187 12.13 7.81 -42.73
CA GLU A 187 12.28 7.13 -41.44
C GLU A 187 11.86 8.04 -40.29
N PHE A 188 12.22 9.33 -40.35
CA PHE A 188 11.81 10.32 -39.36
C PHE A 188 10.29 10.52 -39.36
N SER A 189 9.65 10.55 -40.53
CA SER A 189 8.18 10.63 -40.65
C SER A 189 7.49 9.42 -40.01
N ALA A 190 8.04 8.22 -40.20
CA ALA A 190 7.57 7.02 -39.53
C ALA A 190 7.85 7.07 -38.00
N TYR A 191 8.97 7.64 -37.57
CA TYR A 191 9.28 7.81 -36.15
C TYR A 191 8.32 8.78 -35.45
N ILE A 192 7.95 9.90 -36.10
CA ILE A 192 6.93 10.86 -35.62
C ILE A 192 5.60 10.15 -35.32
N SER A 193 5.23 9.18 -36.16
CA SER A 193 4.00 8.41 -35.96
C SER A 193 3.96 7.62 -34.64
N LEU A 194 5.11 7.33 -34.01
CA LEU A 194 5.15 6.66 -32.70
C LEU A 194 4.55 7.53 -31.58
N PHE A 195 4.53 8.85 -31.78
CA PHE A 195 4.03 9.84 -30.82
C PHE A 195 2.61 10.31 -31.14
N SER A 196 1.93 9.68 -32.11
CA SER A 196 0.52 9.94 -32.37
C SER A 196 -0.35 9.31 -31.27
N GLU A 197 -1.32 10.08 -30.77
CA GLU A 197 -2.33 9.60 -29.82
C GLU A 197 -3.35 8.66 -30.49
N SER A 198 -3.49 8.73 -31.82
CA SER A 198 -4.45 7.90 -32.58
C SER A 198 -4.00 6.46 -32.85
N LYS A 199 -2.75 6.09 -32.53
CA LYS A 199 -2.20 4.75 -32.81
C LYS A 199 -2.15 3.87 -31.57
N SER A 200 -2.52 2.59 -31.72
CA SER A 200 -2.43 1.57 -30.66
C SER A 200 -0.97 1.23 -30.30
N ASN A 201 -0.75 0.54 -29.18
CA ASN A 201 0.59 0.11 -28.76
C ASN A 201 1.19 -0.92 -29.72
N GLU A 202 0.36 -1.79 -30.30
CA GLU A 202 0.72 -2.79 -31.29
C GLU A 202 1.15 -2.15 -32.61
N ASP A 203 0.42 -1.11 -33.05
CA ASP A 203 0.79 -0.34 -34.24
C ASP A 203 2.13 0.37 -34.04
N LYS A 204 2.31 0.99 -32.87
CA LYS A 204 3.57 1.64 -32.49
C LYS A 204 4.74 0.64 -32.44
N LEU A 205 4.53 -0.56 -31.91
CA LEU A 205 5.54 -1.63 -31.93
C LEU A 205 5.88 -2.06 -33.36
N THR A 206 4.88 -2.17 -34.24
CA THR A 206 5.08 -2.55 -35.64
C THR A 206 5.91 -1.50 -36.39
N ILE A 207 5.60 -0.22 -36.18
CA ILE A 207 6.38 0.89 -36.74
C ILE A 207 7.83 0.85 -36.22
N ALA A 208 8.04 0.69 -34.91
CA ALA A 208 9.38 0.63 -34.32
C ALA A 208 10.19 -0.58 -34.85
N LYS A 209 9.54 -1.73 -35.06
CA LYS A 209 10.16 -2.92 -35.68
C LYS A 209 10.60 -2.65 -37.12
N ASN A 210 9.77 -1.98 -37.91
CA ASN A 210 10.11 -1.67 -39.30
C ASN A 210 11.25 -0.65 -39.36
N LEU A 211 11.22 0.37 -38.49
CA LEU A 211 12.27 1.37 -38.39
C LEU A 211 13.62 0.76 -37.99
N SER A 212 13.65 -0.17 -37.04
CA SER A 212 14.92 -0.80 -36.63
C SER A 212 15.53 -1.67 -37.72
N LEU A 213 14.73 -2.18 -38.67
CA LEU A 213 15.22 -2.89 -39.86
C LEU A 213 15.76 -1.93 -40.92
N THR A 214 15.12 -0.79 -41.14
CA THR A 214 15.54 0.18 -42.16
C THR A 214 16.70 1.05 -41.71
N SER A 215 16.80 1.32 -40.39
CA SER A 215 17.79 2.21 -39.78
C SER A 215 18.71 1.48 -38.78
N PRO A 216 19.42 0.41 -39.16
CA PRO A 216 20.17 -0.44 -38.21
C PRO A 216 21.33 0.28 -37.51
N LYS A 217 21.75 1.46 -38.01
CA LYS A 217 22.79 2.29 -37.39
C LYS A 217 22.28 3.17 -36.24
N ALA A 218 20.96 3.39 -36.14
CA ALA A 218 20.36 4.24 -35.12
C ALA A 218 20.02 3.41 -33.87
N SER A 219 20.95 3.32 -32.92
CA SER A 219 20.83 2.42 -31.76
C SER A 219 19.59 2.70 -30.91
N PHE A 220 19.20 3.97 -30.81
CA PHE A 220 18.02 4.41 -30.07
C PHE A 220 16.70 3.85 -30.62
N VAL A 221 16.61 3.61 -31.94
CA VAL A 221 15.40 3.04 -32.57
C VAL A 221 15.19 1.60 -32.11
N PHE A 222 16.28 0.85 -32.02
CA PHE A 222 16.24 -0.51 -31.50
C PHE A 222 15.92 -0.54 -30.00
N TYR A 223 16.41 0.43 -29.23
CA TYR A 223 16.00 0.62 -27.84
C TYR A 223 14.49 0.88 -27.69
N GLU A 224 13.94 1.81 -28.48
CA GLU A 224 12.50 2.09 -28.51
C GLU A 224 11.67 0.85 -28.86
N GLN A 225 12.13 0.06 -29.83
CA GLN A 225 11.52 -1.22 -30.17
C GLN A 225 11.50 -2.18 -28.97
N MET A 226 12.64 -2.36 -28.29
CA MET A 226 12.76 -3.30 -27.16
C MET A 226 11.92 -2.86 -25.95
N LYS A 227 11.95 -1.56 -25.61
CA LYS A 227 11.12 -0.97 -24.56
C LYS A 227 9.63 -1.23 -24.78
N ARG A 228 9.15 -0.99 -26.01
CA ARG A 228 7.73 -1.23 -26.39
C ARG A 228 7.38 -2.71 -26.40
N ASN A 229 8.28 -3.55 -26.89
CA ASN A 229 8.07 -5.00 -26.91
C ASN A 229 7.99 -5.56 -25.48
N PHE A 230 8.83 -5.08 -24.57
CA PHE A 230 8.77 -5.44 -23.16
C PHE A 230 7.49 -4.96 -22.48
N ALA A 231 7.02 -3.74 -22.79
CA ALA A 231 5.75 -3.23 -22.27
C ALA A 231 4.54 -4.10 -22.67
N ILE A 232 4.58 -4.73 -23.86
CA ILE A 232 3.51 -5.63 -24.35
C ILE A 232 3.68 -7.06 -23.84
N LYS A 233 4.89 -7.63 -23.92
CA LYS A 233 5.13 -9.03 -23.51
C LYS A 233 5.20 -9.22 -22.00
N GLY A 234 5.51 -8.16 -21.27
CA GLY A 234 5.78 -8.21 -19.83
C GLY A 234 7.02 -9.02 -19.49
N ILE A 235 7.12 -9.37 -18.20
CA ILE A 235 8.31 -9.99 -17.59
C ILE A 235 8.64 -11.34 -18.23
N SER A 236 7.64 -12.11 -18.69
CA SER A 236 7.86 -13.42 -19.32
C SER A 236 8.72 -13.35 -20.59
N GLY A 237 8.71 -12.21 -21.30
CA GLY A 237 9.49 -12.00 -22.52
C GLY A 237 10.97 -11.68 -22.29
N HIS A 238 11.43 -11.49 -21.05
CA HIS A 238 12.73 -10.88 -20.77
C HIS A 238 13.92 -11.61 -21.42
N LYS A 239 13.96 -12.94 -21.39
CA LYS A 239 15.08 -13.75 -21.95
C LYS A 239 15.18 -13.58 -23.46
N GLU A 240 14.05 -13.68 -24.15
CA GLU A 240 13.99 -13.56 -25.61
C GLU A 240 14.40 -12.15 -26.05
N LEU A 241 13.90 -11.13 -25.34
CA LEU A 241 14.19 -9.73 -25.66
C LEU A 241 15.64 -9.37 -25.37
N TRP A 242 16.21 -9.86 -24.27
CA TRP A 242 17.62 -9.64 -23.99
C TRP A 242 18.54 -10.37 -24.97
N LYS A 243 18.21 -11.61 -25.35
CA LYS A 243 18.97 -12.32 -26.39
C LYS A 243 18.94 -11.56 -27.72
N LYS A 244 17.76 -11.05 -28.12
CA LYS A 244 17.63 -10.17 -29.30
C LYS A 244 18.48 -8.91 -29.18
N TRP A 245 18.62 -8.35 -27.98
CA TRP A 245 19.50 -7.22 -27.72
C TRP A 245 20.97 -7.55 -28.01
N GLU A 246 21.44 -8.68 -27.49
CA GLU A 246 22.82 -9.14 -27.67
C GLU A 246 23.13 -9.49 -29.13
N ASP A 247 22.19 -10.14 -29.83
CA ASP A 247 22.34 -10.57 -31.22
C ASP A 247 22.44 -9.38 -32.21
N ASN A 248 21.89 -8.21 -31.86
CA ASN A 248 21.82 -7.05 -32.77
C ASN A 248 23.17 -6.35 -33.00
N LYS A 249 24.26 -6.73 -32.31
CA LYS A 249 25.62 -6.14 -32.44
C LYS A 249 25.72 -4.61 -32.34
N ASN A 250 24.64 -3.89 -31.96
CA ASN A 250 24.66 -2.49 -31.54
C ASN A 250 25.72 -2.29 -30.46
N PRO A 251 26.28 -1.07 -30.28
CA PRO A 251 27.34 -0.85 -29.29
C PRO A 251 26.89 -1.41 -27.94
N THR A 252 27.53 -2.51 -27.58
CA THR A 252 27.31 -3.28 -26.36
C THR A 252 27.64 -2.45 -25.11
N HIS A 253 28.12 -1.22 -25.30
CA HIS A 253 28.46 -0.21 -24.31
C HIS A 253 27.65 1.09 -24.53
N SER A 254 26.34 0.99 -24.73
CA SER A 254 25.43 2.15 -24.76
C SER A 254 24.64 2.27 -23.45
N ILE A 255 24.26 3.51 -23.08
CA ILE A 255 23.37 3.78 -21.94
C ILE A 255 22.04 3.04 -22.08
N TYR A 256 21.58 2.81 -23.31
CA TYR A 256 20.36 2.07 -23.61
C TYR A 256 20.39 0.63 -23.08
N ALA A 257 21.54 -0.03 -23.15
CA ALA A 257 21.70 -1.37 -22.61
C ALA A 257 21.55 -1.36 -21.08
N SER A 258 22.08 -0.34 -20.42
CA SER A 258 21.92 -0.15 -18.96
C SER A 258 20.46 0.11 -18.59
N GLN A 259 19.80 1.07 -19.26
CA GLN A 259 18.40 1.41 -19.02
C GLN A 259 17.45 0.25 -19.29
N PHE A 260 17.69 -0.52 -20.36
CA PHE A 260 16.86 -1.68 -20.68
C PHE A 260 17.07 -2.83 -19.68
N ALA A 261 18.31 -3.14 -19.33
CA ALA A 261 18.61 -4.13 -18.29
C ALA A 261 18.00 -3.73 -16.93
N TYR A 262 18.09 -2.45 -16.56
CA TYR A 262 17.46 -1.93 -15.33
C TYR A 262 15.94 -2.10 -15.36
N SER A 263 15.29 -1.79 -16.49
CA SER A 263 13.84 -1.96 -16.66
C SER A 263 13.40 -3.42 -16.49
N ILE A 264 14.14 -4.36 -17.08
CA ILE A 264 13.91 -5.80 -16.91
C ILE A 264 14.09 -6.21 -15.44
N ALA A 265 15.19 -5.77 -14.81
CA ALA A 265 15.49 -6.05 -13.42
C ALA A 265 14.38 -5.58 -12.48
N THR A 266 13.91 -4.33 -12.63
CA THR A 266 12.80 -3.80 -11.82
C THR A 266 11.54 -4.63 -11.98
N GLY A 267 11.22 -5.10 -13.19
CA GLY A 267 10.12 -6.04 -13.40
C GLY A 267 10.31 -7.34 -12.61
N LEU A 268 11.48 -7.98 -12.76
CA LEU A 268 11.81 -9.24 -12.09
C LEU A 268 11.83 -9.16 -10.56
N PHE A 269 12.26 -8.02 -10.02
CA PHE A 269 12.25 -7.73 -8.58
C PHE A 269 10.84 -7.84 -7.96
N HIS A 270 9.82 -7.43 -8.72
CA HIS A 270 8.41 -7.50 -8.29
C HIS A 270 7.74 -8.85 -8.60
N SER A 271 8.34 -9.70 -9.46
CA SER A 271 7.82 -11.04 -9.81
C SER A 271 8.56 -12.19 -9.08
N PRO A 272 8.92 -11.99 -7.81
CA PRO A 272 9.88 -12.77 -7.01
C PRO A 272 11.09 -13.49 -7.65
N ASP A 273 11.52 -13.15 -8.88
CA ASP A 273 12.66 -13.81 -9.53
C ASP A 273 13.98 -13.07 -9.21
N TRP A 274 14.36 -13.14 -7.94
CA TRP A 274 15.44 -12.32 -7.38
C TRP A 274 16.83 -12.69 -7.94
N GLU A 275 17.05 -13.94 -8.32
CA GLU A 275 18.33 -14.35 -8.93
C GLU A 275 18.53 -13.66 -10.28
N LYS A 276 17.52 -13.71 -11.16
CA LYS A 276 17.64 -13.02 -12.45
C LYS A 276 17.59 -11.50 -12.30
N SER A 277 16.81 -10.98 -11.35
CA SER A 277 16.81 -9.56 -11.06
C SER A 277 18.22 -9.08 -10.68
N TRP A 278 18.98 -9.87 -9.90
CA TRP A 278 20.36 -9.56 -9.56
C TRP A 278 21.26 -9.50 -10.79
N ASP A 279 21.17 -10.50 -11.68
CA ASP A 279 21.98 -10.56 -12.90
C ASP A 279 21.77 -9.32 -13.79
N TYR A 280 20.51 -8.92 -14.00
CA TYR A 280 20.19 -7.73 -14.81
C TYR A 280 20.59 -6.42 -14.12
N LEU A 281 20.51 -6.32 -12.78
CA LEU A 281 20.98 -5.14 -12.06
C LEU A 281 22.49 -4.99 -12.16
N GLN A 282 23.24 -6.09 -11.97
CA GLN A 282 24.69 -6.08 -12.12
C GLN A 282 25.11 -5.76 -13.56
N LEU A 283 24.37 -6.26 -14.54
CA LEU A 283 24.57 -5.92 -15.94
C LEU A 283 24.33 -4.42 -16.17
N ALA A 284 23.21 -3.88 -15.70
CA ALA A 284 22.89 -2.46 -15.82
C ALA A 284 23.97 -1.58 -15.16
N ARG A 285 24.46 -1.97 -13.97
CA ARG A 285 25.54 -1.32 -13.25
C ARG A 285 26.83 -1.30 -14.09
N LYS A 286 27.31 -2.46 -14.52
CA LYS A 286 28.54 -2.61 -15.33
C LYS A 286 28.49 -1.80 -16.63
N LYS A 287 27.34 -1.78 -17.31
CA LYS A 287 27.17 -1.00 -18.55
C LYS A 287 27.26 0.50 -18.30
N ARG A 288 26.76 0.99 -17.16
CA ARG A 288 26.83 2.40 -16.79
C ARG A 288 28.22 2.82 -16.31
N GLU A 289 28.91 1.95 -15.59
CA GLU A 289 30.31 2.16 -15.21
C GLU A 289 31.22 2.23 -16.44
N ALA A 290 30.98 1.39 -17.45
CA ALA A 290 31.74 1.41 -18.70
C ALA A 290 31.54 2.67 -19.56
N THR A 291 30.52 3.49 -19.26
CA THR A 291 30.22 4.75 -19.96
C THR A 291 30.61 5.99 -19.15
N ASP A 292 31.24 5.83 -17.97
CA ASP A 292 31.58 6.90 -17.03
C ASP A 292 30.37 7.75 -16.57
N GLN A 293 29.15 7.24 -16.69
CA GLN A 293 27.90 7.93 -16.33
C GLN A 293 27.38 7.54 -14.93
N ILE A 294 28.29 7.45 -13.95
CA ILE A 294 27.96 6.96 -12.59
C ILE A 294 27.27 8.02 -11.71
N PHE A 295 27.45 9.31 -12.01
CA PHE A 295 26.81 10.41 -11.27
C PHE A 295 25.39 10.67 -11.76
N HIS A 296 24.49 9.74 -11.46
CA HIS A 296 23.10 9.82 -11.89
C HIS A 296 22.16 9.15 -10.90
N PHE A 297 20.94 9.68 -10.74
CA PHE A 297 19.98 9.16 -9.77
C PHE A 297 19.58 7.71 -10.08
N GLU A 298 19.34 7.35 -11.35
CA GLU A 298 19.13 5.95 -11.76
C GLU A 298 20.26 4.99 -11.36
N TYR A 299 21.53 5.43 -11.30
CA TYR A 299 22.62 4.58 -10.79
C TYR A 299 22.47 4.37 -9.28
N ALA A 300 22.12 5.42 -8.54
CA ALA A 300 21.77 5.30 -7.11
C ALA A 300 20.55 4.40 -6.90
N ASN A 301 19.52 4.48 -7.75
CA ASN A 301 18.35 3.61 -7.72
C ASN A 301 18.74 2.15 -7.98
N ASN A 302 19.66 1.89 -8.93
CA ASN A 302 20.19 0.56 -9.20
C ASN A 302 20.95 -0.01 -7.99
N LEU A 303 21.87 0.75 -7.40
CA LEU A 303 22.58 0.37 -6.18
C LEU A 303 21.59 0.10 -5.02
N SER A 304 20.59 0.97 -4.84
CA SER A 304 19.57 0.77 -3.81
C SER A 304 18.82 -0.55 -4.02
N LEU A 305 18.44 -0.87 -5.26
CA LEU A 305 17.70 -2.10 -5.56
C LEU A 305 18.58 -3.35 -5.38
N LEU A 306 19.87 -3.29 -5.71
CA LEU A 306 20.84 -4.35 -5.42
C LEU A 306 20.90 -4.64 -3.92
N GLY A 307 20.98 -3.59 -3.09
CA GLY A 307 20.97 -3.72 -1.63
C GLY A 307 19.68 -4.32 -1.09
N GLN A 308 18.53 -3.86 -1.57
CA GLN A 308 17.21 -4.40 -1.20
C GLN A 308 17.08 -5.89 -1.56
N LEU A 309 17.59 -6.29 -2.72
CA LEU A 309 17.59 -7.67 -3.19
C LEU A 309 18.45 -8.57 -2.30
N LEU A 310 19.65 -8.12 -1.93
CA LEU A 310 20.53 -8.86 -1.02
C LEU A 310 19.90 -9.05 0.37
N ILE A 311 19.19 -8.05 0.88
CA ILE A 311 18.40 -8.20 2.12
C ILE A 311 17.38 -9.32 2.00
N ARG A 312 16.62 -9.36 0.89
CA ARG A 312 15.62 -10.41 0.63
C ARG A 312 16.25 -11.80 0.48
N GLN A 313 17.49 -11.89 0.00
CA GLN A 313 18.27 -13.13 -0.05
C GLN A 313 18.92 -13.51 1.30
N GLY A 314 18.77 -12.69 2.35
CA GLY A 314 19.41 -12.90 3.66
C GLY A 314 20.88 -12.50 3.73
N LYS A 315 21.46 -11.90 2.66
CA LYS A 315 22.85 -11.45 2.59
C LYS A 315 22.98 -10.01 3.11
N LYS A 316 22.75 -9.83 4.40
CA LYS A 316 22.64 -8.51 5.04
C LYS A 316 23.94 -7.73 5.01
N GLU A 317 25.07 -8.38 5.25
CA GLU A 317 26.40 -7.76 5.29
C GLU A 317 26.79 -7.18 3.91
N ASP A 318 26.55 -7.94 2.84
CA ASP A 318 26.81 -7.52 1.46
C ASP A 318 25.92 -6.33 1.06
N ALA A 319 24.68 -6.28 1.56
CA ALA A 319 23.72 -5.22 1.26
C ALA A 319 24.17 -3.84 1.80
N VAL A 320 24.98 -3.81 2.86
CA VAL A 320 25.46 -2.56 3.48
C VAL A 320 26.21 -1.71 2.46
N TYR A 321 27.09 -2.34 1.67
CA TYR A 321 27.88 -1.65 0.64
C TYR A 321 26.98 -0.91 -0.35
N TYR A 322 25.98 -1.61 -0.88
CA TYR A 322 25.10 -1.08 -1.93
C TYR A 322 24.20 0.04 -1.42
N LEU A 323 23.58 -0.14 -0.24
CA LEU A 323 22.69 0.88 0.33
C LEU A 323 23.45 2.13 0.82
N THR A 324 24.66 1.94 1.35
CA THR A 324 25.55 3.06 1.72
C THR A 324 25.97 3.85 0.50
N SER A 325 26.44 3.16 -0.55
CA SER A 325 26.86 3.78 -1.81
C SER A 325 25.70 4.54 -2.47
N ALA A 326 24.49 3.97 -2.46
CA ALA A 326 23.30 4.65 -2.95
C ALA A 326 23.00 5.93 -2.14
N LYS A 327 23.05 5.85 -0.80
CA LYS A 327 22.83 6.99 0.10
C LYS A 327 23.82 8.12 -0.16
N GLU A 328 25.10 7.80 -0.28
CA GLU A 328 26.15 8.76 -0.60
C GLU A 328 25.97 9.39 -1.98
N MET A 329 25.55 8.59 -2.97
CA MET A 329 25.23 9.08 -4.31
C MET A 329 24.05 10.05 -4.29
N TYR A 330 22.94 9.72 -3.61
CA TYR A 330 21.81 10.64 -3.48
C TYR A 330 22.21 11.95 -2.80
N SER A 331 22.96 11.87 -1.70
CA SER A 331 23.45 13.06 -0.98
C SER A 331 24.34 13.92 -1.88
N SER A 332 25.22 13.29 -2.64
CA SER A 332 26.13 13.94 -3.59
C SER A 332 25.39 14.65 -4.72
N LEU A 333 24.26 14.10 -5.13
CA LEU A 333 23.37 14.67 -6.16
C LEU A 333 22.38 15.71 -5.59
N GLY A 334 22.43 16.04 -4.30
CA GLY A 334 21.46 16.93 -3.65
C GLY A 334 20.06 16.34 -3.50
N LEU A 335 19.91 15.02 -3.66
CA LEU A 335 18.65 14.29 -3.66
C LEU A 335 18.34 13.60 -2.33
N ALA A 336 18.97 14.00 -1.22
CA ALA A 336 18.79 13.31 0.06
C ALA A 336 17.33 13.28 0.56
N GLU A 337 16.52 14.28 0.20
CA GLU A 337 15.10 14.38 0.55
C GLU A 337 14.16 13.84 -0.55
N ASP A 338 14.71 13.28 -1.63
CA ASP A 338 13.94 12.66 -2.70
C ASP A 338 13.33 11.32 -2.23
N GLN A 339 12.15 10.95 -2.75
CA GLN A 339 11.44 9.76 -2.31
C GLN A 339 12.26 8.47 -2.43
N ASP A 340 13.06 8.31 -3.50
CA ASP A 340 13.88 7.10 -3.70
C ASP A 340 15.04 7.07 -2.69
N ALA A 341 15.59 8.24 -2.34
CA ALA A 341 16.62 8.39 -1.34
C ALA A 341 16.09 8.11 0.08
N LEU A 342 14.89 8.60 0.41
CA LEU A 342 14.22 8.32 1.68
C LEU A 342 13.89 6.83 1.80
N ARG A 343 13.42 6.19 0.72
CA ARG A 343 13.22 4.74 0.68
C ARG A 343 14.52 3.99 0.94
N ASN A 344 15.61 4.37 0.26
CA ASN A 344 16.93 3.79 0.49
C ASN A 344 17.39 3.99 1.94
N LEU A 345 17.20 5.18 2.51
CA LEU A 345 17.54 5.49 3.90
C LEU A 345 16.77 4.61 4.88
N TRP A 346 15.49 4.33 4.62
CA TRP A 346 14.69 3.42 5.45
C TRP A 346 15.26 2.00 5.44
N TYR A 347 15.49 1.42 4.26
CA TYR A 347 16.14 0.09 4.16
C TYR A 347 17.51 0.06 4.83
N HIS A 348 18.32 1.10 4.60
CA HIS A 348 19.65 1.21 5.19
C HIS A 348 19.59 1.27 6.72
N SER A 349 18.70 2.10 7.29
CA SER A 349 18.52 2.20 8.74
C SER A 349 18.04 0.89 9.36
N LEU A 350 17.08 0.20 8.73
CA LEU A 350 16.62 -1.12 9.19
C LEU A 350 17.76 -2.15 9.13
N LEU A 351 18.54 -2.13 8.06
CA LEU A 351 19.69 -3.02 7.90
C LEU A 351 20.70 -2.81 9.02
N LEU A 352 21.10 -1.56 9.26
CA LEU A 352 22.01 -1.20 10.35
C LEU A 352 21.47 -1.63 11.72
N ALA A 353 20.19 -1.38 11.99
CA ALA A 353 19.56 -1.81 13.24
C ALA A 353 19.64 -3.34 13.41
N SER A 354 19.35 -4.09 12.34
CA SER A 354 19.42 -5.55 12.35
C SER A 354 20.84 -6.13 12.49
N LEU A 355 21.87 -5.35 12.11
CA LEU A 355 23.29 -5.68 12.29
C LEU A 355 23.86 -5.17 13.63
N GLY A 356 23.01 -4.65 14.52
CA GLY A 356 23.40 -4.16 15.84
C GLY A 356 23.94 -2.72 15.87
N GLN A 357 23.95 -2.00 14.74
CA GLN A 357 24.38 -0.59 14.63
C GLN A 357 23.21 0.36 14.94
N LYS A 358 22.61 0.19 16.11
CA LYS A 358 21.32 0.80 16.49
C LYS A 358 21.41 2.32 16.63
N GLU A 359 22.49 2.83 17.21
CA GLU A 359 22.71 4.26 17.41
C GLU A 359 22.88 5.00 16.07
N VAL A 360 23.50 4.35 15.08
CA VAL A 360 23.63 4.90 13.72
C VAL A 360 22.29 4.86 12.99
N ALA A 361 21.56 3.74 13.12
CA ALA A 361 20.22 3.61 12.55
C ALA A 361 19.27 4.70 13.06
N LEU A 362 19.35 5.03 14.35
CA LEU A 362 18.51 6.02 15.02
C LEU A 362 18.55 7.38 14.33
N GLY A 363 19.74 7.84 13.92
CA GLY A 363 19.89 9.10 13.18
C GLY A 363 19.12 9.11 11.85
N GLY A 364 19.08 7.98 11.15
CA GLY A 364 18.29 7.84 9.91
C GLY A 364 16.78 7.79 10.17
N PHE A 365 16.33 7.14 11.26
CA PHE A 365 14.92 7.16 11.65
C PHE A 365 14.41 8.57 11.98
N TYR A 366 15.18 9.38 12.71
CA TYR A 366 14.80 10.78 12.97
C TYR A 366 14.71 11.63 11.69
N GLN A 367 15.57 11.39 10.70
CA GLN A 367 15.47 12.05 9.39
C GLN A 367 14.16 11.67 8.67
N LEU A 368 13.82 10.37 8.68
CA LEU A 368 12.62 9.83 8.05
C LEU A 368 11.31 10.25 8.73
N GLU A 369 11.32 10.51 10.04
CA GLU A 369 10.10 10.89 10.77
C GLU A 369 9.45 12.17 10.20
N SER A 370 10.27 13.13 9.75
CA SER A 370 9.79 14.37 9.12
C SER A 370 8.98 14.15 7.84
N TYR A 371 9.24 13.03 7.14
CA TYR A 371 8.53 12.60 5.95
C TYR A 371 7.27 11.79 6.31
N PHE A 372 7.40 10.78 7.17
CA PHE A 372 6.28 9.89 7.51
C PHE A 372 5.20 10.55 8.37
N SER A 373 5.55 11.57 9.16
CA SER A 373 4.58 12.37 9.92
C SER A 373 3.58 13.12 9.03
N LYS A 374 3.86 13.30 7.73
CA LYS A 374 2.99 14.03 6.79
C LYS A 374 2.06 13.14 5.97
N LYS A 375 2.35 11.83 5.82
CA LYS A 375 1.58 10.94 4.91
C LYS A 375 0.33 10.33 5.54
N ASN A 376 0.37 10.04 6.84
CA ASN A 376 -0.70 9.36 7.58
C ASN A 376 -1.30 8.16 6.79
N ASP A 377 -0.44 7.25 6.35
CA ASP A 377 -0.78 6.06 5.55
C ASP A 377 -0.22 4.77 6.16
N PHE A 378 -0.47 3.63 5.52
CA PHE A 378 -0.01 2.33 6.00
C PHE A 378 1.53 2.25 6.10
N GLU A 379 2.27 2.89 5.20
CA GLU A 379 3.73 2.94 5.29
C GLU A 379 4.19 3.74 6.50
N SER A 380 3.51 4.84 6.84
CA SER A 380 3.77 5.57 8.10
C SER A 380 3.52 4.70 9.33
N ALA A 381 2.45 3.89 9.34
CA ALA A 381 2.19 2.97 10.45
C ALA A 381 3.31 1.93 10.59
N LEU A 382 3.78 1.37 9.47
CA LEU A 382 4.89 0.42 9.43
C LEU A 382 6.20 1.07 9.91
N PHE A 383 6.51 2.26 9.41
CA PHE A 383 7.68 3.03 9.83
C PHE A 383 7.69 3.28 11.34
N TYR A 384 6.56 3.69 11.92
CA TYR A 384 6.47 3.93 13.36
C TYR A 384 6.58 2.65 14.19
N PHE A 385 6.11 1.51 13.68
CA PHE A 385 6.37 0.21 14.30
C PHE A 385 7.87 -0.10 14.32
N ASP A 386 8.58 0.03 13.19
CA ASP A 386 10.01 -0.22 13.12
C ASP A 386 10.83 0.75 13.99
N PHE A 387 10.41 2.01 14.04
CA PHE A 387 11.04 3.02 14.90
C PHE A 387 10.84 2.65 16.37
N ALA A 388 9.64 2.25 16.77
CA ALA A 388 9.40 1.74 18.12
C ALA A 388 10.23 0.50 18.43
N LYS A 389 10.42 -0.41 17.48
CA LYS A 389 11.27 -1.60 17.65
C LYS A 389 12.73 -1.21 17.88
N LEU A 390 13.24 -0.19 17.18
CA LEU A 390 14.58 0.34 17.41
C LEU A 390 14.73 0.96 18.80
N GLU A 391 13.75 1.77 19.22
CA GLU A 391 13.75 2.40 20.55
C GLU A 391 13.63 1.33 21.66
N TYR A 392 12.83 0.27 21.45
CA TYR A 392 12.78 -0.89 22.34
C TYR A 392 14.15 -1.56 22.46
N ASP A 393 14.83 -1.78 21.33
CA ASP A 393 16.15 -2.38 21.25
C ASP A 393 17.25 -1.54 21.90
N LEU A 394 17.05 -0.23 21.99
CA LEU A 394 17.87 0.76 22.72
C LEU A 394 17.43 0.92 24.18
N LYS A 395 16.40 0.19 24.63
CA LYS A 395 15.80 0.26 25.98
C LYS A 395 15.13 1.59 26.31
N ALA A 396 14.80 2.39 25.30
CA ALA A 396 14.04 3.63 25.43
C ALA A 396 12.52 3.36 25.41
N PHE A 397 12.06 2.56 26.39
CA PHE A 397 10.69 2.03 26.42
C PHE A 397 9.57 3.09 26.35
N PRO A 398 9.67 4.28 27.00
CA PRO A 398 8.65 5.31 26.85
C PRO A 398 8.53 5.83 25.41
N SER A 399 9.66 6.13 24.76
CA SER A 399 9.71 6.58 23.35
C SER A 399 9.14 5.51 22.42
N ALA A 400 9.54 4.25 22.63
CA ALA A 400 9.01 3.11 21.87
C ALA A 400 7.49 3.01 21.98
N PHE A 401 6.94 3.20 23.18
CA PHE A 401 5.50 3.16 23.41
C PHE A 401 4.77 4.29 22.65
N ASP A 402 5.31 5.52 22.68
CA ASP A 402 4.73 6.67 21.97
C ASP A 402 4.68 6.43 20.45
N PHE A 403 5.72 5.87 19.86
CA PHE A 403 5.74 5.49 18.45
C PHE A 403 4.73 4.37 18.12
N LEU A 404 4.53 3.40 19.00
CA LEU A 404 3.48 2.39 18.80
C LEU A 404 2.08 2.97 18.90
N GLN A 405 1.86 3.99 19.74
CA GLN A 405 0.58 4.70 19.76
C GLN A 405 0.34 5.46 18.45
N LYS A 406 1.37 6.09 17.87
CA LYS A 406 1.27 6.67 16.52
C LYS A 406 0.89 5.59 15.50
N SER A 407 1.61 4.46 15.46
CA SER A 407 1.31 3.36 14.53
C SER A 407 -0.13 2.84 14.69
N ARG A 408 -0.55 2.55 15.92
CA ARG A 408 -1.91 2.07 16.24
C ARG A 408 -2.99 3.08 15.86
N GLY A 409 -2.75 4.37 16.11
CA GLY A 409 -3.68 5.44 15.74
C GLY A 409 -3.94 5.47 14.22
N ILE A 410 -2.89 5.37 13.42
CA ILE A 410 -3.00 5.30 11.95
C ILE A 410 -3.79 4.05 11.53
N LEU A 411 -3.45 2.88 12.08
CA LEU A 411 -4.14 1.62 11.75
C LEU A 411 -5.63 1.68 12.12
N PHE A 412 -5.97 2.32 13.24
CA PHE A 412 -7.35 2.52 13.65
C PHE A 412 -8.11 3.45 12.68
N GLU A 413 -7.53 4.63 12.36
CA GLU A 413 -8.12 5.59 11.41
C GLU A 413 -8.36 4.99 10.02
N LYS A 414 -7.49 4.07 9.59
CA LYS A 414 -7.57 3.35 8.31
C LYS A 414 -8.38 2.06 8.37
N GLN A 415 -9.01 1.74 9.50
CA GLN A 415 -9.81 0.52 9.68
C GLN A 415 -9.00 -0.77 9.40
N LEU A 416 -7.78 -0.82 9.95
CA LEU A 416 -6.80 -1.90 9.82
C LEU A 416 -6.50 -2.56 11.18
N THR A 417 -7.45 -2.52 12.12
CA THR A 417 -7.28 -3.11 13.47
C THR A 417 -7.17 -4.64 13.46
N ASN A 418 -7.72 -5.30 12.44
CA ASN A 418 -7.55 -6.73 12.18
C ASN A 418 -6.43 -7.04 11.17
N HIS A 419 -5.55 -6.07 10.88
CA HIS A 419 -4.38 -6.29 10.05
C HIS A 419 -3.24 -6.90 10.87
N GLU A 420 -2.41 -7.74 10.26
CA GLU A 420 -1.29 -8.41 10.92
C GLU A 420 -0.34 -7.42 11.63
N LEU A 421 -0.06 -6.29 11.00
CA LEU A 421 0.73 -5.21 11.60
C LEU A 421 0.17 -4.71 12.94
N ASN A 422 -1.16 -4.64 13.10
CA ASN A 422 -1.75 -4.20 14.38
C ASN A 422 -1.45 -5.21 15.51
N PHE A 423 -1.48 -6.51 15.21
CA PHE A 423 -1.13 -7.53 16.20
C PHE A 423 0.35 -7.48 16.58
N LEU A 424 1.24 -7.20 15.64
CA LEU A 424 2.67 -6.99 15.92
C LEU A 424 2.90 -5.73 16.77
N VAL A 425 2.14 -4.66 16.51
CA VAL A 425 2.13 -3.45 17.36
C VAL A 425 1.69 -3.78 18.78
N LEU A 426 0.56 -4.47 18.97
CA LEU A 426 0.05 -4.86 20.29
C LEU A 426 1.02 -5.78 21.04
N GLN A 427 1.66 -6.71 20.33
CA GLN A 427 2.63 -7.62 20.93
C GLN A 427 3.88 -6.87 21.41
N LEU A 428 4.41 -5.94 20.63
CA LEU A 428 5.56 -5.12 21.06
C LEU A 428 5.16 -4.16 22.20
N GLN A 429 3.94 -3.61 22.19
CA GLN A 429 3.40 -2.84 23.31
C GLN A 429 3.35 -3.67 24.60
N ALA A 430 2.86 -4.91 24.53
CA ALA A 430 2.81 -5.82 25.67
C ALA A 430 4.22 -6.11 26.21
N ALA A 431 5.19 -6.38 25.33
CA ALA A 431 6.58 -6.59 25.73
C ALA A 431 7.20 -5.35 26.41
N ILE A 432 6.92 -4.14 25.91
CA ILE A 432 7.33 -2.88 26.55
C ILE A 432 6.75 -2.77 27.96
N LEU A 433 5.46 -3.02 28.13
CA LEU A 433 4.78 -2.96 29.43
C LEU A 433 5.36 -3.98 30.41
N TYR A 434 5.65 -5.20 29.94
CA TYR A 434 6.35 -6.22 30.73
C TYR A 434 7.73 -5.72 31.18
N LYS A 435 8.53 -5.13 30.29
CA LYS A 435 9.83 -4.55 30.63
C LYS A 435 9.75 -3.36 31.60
N GLN A 436 8.63 -2.64 31.60
CA GLN A 436 8.32 -1.59 32.57
C GLN A 436 7.71 -2.11 33.89
N ASN A 437 7.64 -3.44 34.08
CA ASN A 437 7.02 -4.10 35.24
C ASN A 437 5.52 -3.83 35.39
N LYS A 438 4.84 -3.44 34.31
CA LYS A 438 3.38 -3.29 34.23
C LYS A 438 2.74 -4.61 33.81
N LEU A 439 2.91 -5.64 34.64
CA LEU A 439 2.60 -7.03 34.30
C LEU A 439 1.11 -7.27 34.01
N ASN A 440 0.20 -6.55 34.66
CA ASN A 440 -1.23 -6.71 34.42
C ASN A 440 -1.64 -6.13 33.05
N ASP A 441 -1.13 -4.96 32.68
CA ASP A 441 -1.42 -4.35 31.38
C ASP A 441 -0.82 -5.19 30.23
N SER A 442 0.41 -5.69 30.42
CA SER A 442 1.03 -6.62 29.49
C SER A 442 0.23 -7.92 29.33
N LYS A 443 -0.26 -8.48 30.44
CA LYS A 443 -1.09 -9.69 30.43
C LYS A 443 -2.35 -9.47 29.59
N LEU A 444 -3.05 -8.36 29.81
CA LEU A 444 -4.29 -8.05 29.10
C LEU A 444 -4.09 -8.01 27.59
N LEU A 445 -3.03 -7.35 27.11
CA LEU A 445 -2.74 -7.29 25.67
C LEU A 445 -2.44 -8.66 25.06
N TRP A 446 -1.61 -9.49 25.71
CA TRP A 446 -1.35 -10.83 25.19
C TRP A 446 -2.59 -11.74 25.27
N GLU A 447 -3.44 -11.60 26.29
CA GLU A 447 -4.72 -12.31 26.36
C GLU A 447 -5.66 -11.88 25.23
N GLU A 448 -5.72 -10.59 24.88
CA GLU A 448 -6.49 -10.11 23.74
C GLU A 448 -5.99 -10.68 22.40
N ILE A 449 -4.67 -10.73 22.19
CA ILE A 449 -4.10 -11.34 20.99
C ILE A 449 -4.43 -12.84 20.93
N VAL A 450 -4.30 -13.57 22.04
CA VAL A 450 -4.64 -15.01 22.09
C VAL A 450 -6.15 -15.23 21.92
N ALA A 451 -7.00 -14.36 22.46
CA ALA A 451 -8.44 -14.43 22.30
C ALA A 451 -8.90 -14.15 20.86
N SER A 452 -8.08 -13.45 20.05
CA SER A 452 -8.39 -13.16 18.64
C SER A 452 -8.70 -14.42 17.82
N ARG A 453 -8.19 -15.59 18.19
CA ARG A 453 -8.46 -16.88 17.51
C ARG A 453 -9.94 -17.27 17.47
N LEU A 454 -10.72 -16.75 18.41
CA LEU A 454 -12.16 -17.00 18.47
C LEU A 454 -12.91 -16.22 17.38
N LEU A 455 -12.29 -15.16 16.86
CA LEU A 455 -12.83 -14.25 15.85
C LEU A 455 -12.16 -14.44 14.48
N LEU A 456 -10.85 -14.65 14.47
CA LEU A 456 -9.99 -14.65 13.28
C LEU A 456 -9.16 -15.93 13.21
N PRO A 457 -8.79 -16.40 12.01
CA PRO A 457 -7.86 -17.52 11.85
C PRO A 457 -6.42 -17.07 12.13
N SER A 458 -6.08 -16.92 13.42
CA SER A 458 -4.78 -16.39 13.88
C SER A 458 -3.84 -17.40 14.52
N GLU A 459 -4.28 -18.65 14.77
CA GLU A 459 -3.47 -19.65 15.49
C GLU A 459 -2.17 -20.04 14.77
N ASP A 460 -2.12 -19.90 13.45
CA ASP A 460 -0.95 -20.16 12.62
C ASP A 460 0.03 -18.98 12.57
N LYS A 461 -0.33 -17.81 13.11
CA LYS A 461 0.46 -16.58 13.02
C LYS A 461 1.51 -16.48 14.12
N ILE A 462 2.61 -15.81 13.80
CA ILE A 462 3.74 -15.65 14.73
C ILE A 462 3.34 -14.86 15.98
N PHE A 463 2.59 -13.77 15.83
CA PHE A 463 2.14 -12.93 16.94
C PHE A 463 1.29 -13.70 17.97
N TYR A 464 0.52 -14.71 17.53
CA TYR A 464 -0.29 -15.54 18.40
C TYR A 464 0.59 -16.44 19.28
N ARG A 465 1.56 -17.12 18.65
CA ARG A 465 2.50 -18.01 19.32
C ARG A 465 3.38 -17.25 20.31
N GLU A 466 3.91 -16.10 19.91
CA GLU A 466 4.74 -15.27 20.77
C GLU A 466 3.95 -14.68 21.96
N SER A 467 2.65 -14.44 21.80
CA SER A 467 1.78 -14.03 22.91
C SER A 467 1.54 -15.16 23.92
N LEU A 468 1.42 -16.41 23.47
CA LEU A 468 1.38 -17.58 24.38
C LEU A 468 2.67 -17.67 25.21
N PHE A 469 3.83 -17.45 24.58
CA PHE A 469 5.11 -17.40 25.28
C PHE A 469 5.16 -16.26 26.31
N GLY A 470 4.71 -15.05 25.94
CA GLY A 470 4.62 -13.91 26.85
C GLY A 470 3.73 -14.19 28.07
N LEU A 471 2.56 -14.79 27.86
CA LEU A 471 1.68 -15.19 28.96
C LEU A 471 2.34 -16.24 29.87
N ALA A 472 3.02 -17.23 29.30
CA ALA A 472 3.75 -18.22 30.09
C ALA A 472 4.79 -17.56 31.02
N LEU A 473 5.53 -16.57 30.54
CA LEU A 473 6.46 -15.79 31.38
C LEU A 473 5.76 -15.09 32.55
N ILE A 474 4.61 -14.45 32.30
CA ILE A 474 3.86 -13.78 33.37
C ILE A 474 3.39 -14.78 34.42
N TYR A 475 2.83 -15.92 34.01
CA TYR A 475 2.36 -16.94 34.95
C TYR A 475 3.52 -17.57 35.73
N LEU A 476 4.66 -17.79 35.09
CA LEU A 476 5.88 -18.25 35.76
C LEU A 476 6.34 -17.25 36.83
N GLN A 477 6.39 -15.96 36.50
CA GLN A 477 6.74 -14.90 37.46
C GLN A 477 5.75 -14.78 38.62
N LYS A 478 4.47 -15.07 38.38
CA LYS A 478 3.41 -15.06 39.41
C LYS A 478 3.37 -16.36 40.24
N GLY A 479 4.26 -17.32 40.00
CA GLY A 479 4.30 -18.61 40.72
C GLY A 479 3.25 -19.63 40.28
N ALA A 480 2.55 -19.37 39.18
CA ALA A 480 1.53 -20.24 38.60
C ALA A 480 2.15 -21.19 37.56
N ALA A 481 2.92 -22.16 38.05
CA ALA A 481 3.74 -23.03 37.21
C ALA A 481 2.92 -23.91 36.26
N SER A 482 1.74 -24.40 36.69
CA SER A 482 0.90 -25.27 35.87
C SER A 482 0.33 -24.54 34.64
N GLU A 483 -0.14 -23.31 34.84
CA GLU A 483 -0.65 -22.43 33.79
C GLU A 483 0.45 -22.04 32.82
N SER A 484 1.63 -21.68 33.35
CA SER A 484 2.82 -21.41 32.54
C SER A 484 3.19 -22.60 31.66
N ASP A 485 3.25 -23.81 32.23
CA ASP A 485 3.61 -25.03 31.50
C ASP A 485 2.61 -25.34 30.38
N ASN A 486 1.32 -25.16 30.63
CA ASN A 486 0.28 -25.38 29.61
C ASN A 486 0.43 -24.39 28.43
N LEU A 487 0.60 -23.09 28.72
CA LEU A 487 0.80 -22.06 27.70
C LEU A 487 2.08 -22.32 26.89
N TYR A 488 3.17 -22.67 27.56
CA TYR A 488 4.44 -22.96 26.90
C TYR A 488 4.36 -24.23 26.03
N ARG A 489 3.67 -25.28 26.47
CA ARG A 489 3.41 -26.47 25.62
C ARG A 489 2.62 -26.13 24.37
N ASN A 490 1.64 -25.23 24.47
CA ASN A 490 0.91 -24.76 23.30
C ASN A 490 1.80 -23.96 22.36
N TYR A 491 2.65 -23.08 22.89
CA TYR A 491 3.66 -22.38 22.11
C TYR A 491 4.59 -23.35 21.36
N THR A 492 5.18 -24.34 22.05
CA THR A 492 6.12 -25.29 21.43
C THR A 492 5.44 -26.18 20.39
N ARG A 493 4.19 -26.61 20.63
CA ARG A 493 3.41 -27.40 19.67
C ARG A 493 3.15 -26.66 18.35
N LEU A 494 2.94 -25.34 18.44
CA LEU A 494 2.60 -24.52 17.27
C LEU A 494 3.82 -23.92 16.57
N THR A 495 4.99 -23.91 17.22
CA THR A 495 6.19 -23.25 16.72
C THR A 495 7.12 -24.23 15.99
N PRO A 496 7.65 -23.89 14.79
CA PRO A 496 8.65 -24.72 14.12
C PRO A 496 9.83 -25.03 15.03
N TYR A 497 10.35 -26.26 14.98
CA TYR A 497 11.39 -26.74 15.90
C TYR A 497 12.61 -25.83 15.97
N SER A 498 13.05 -25.25 14.84
CA SER A 498 14.19 -24.33 14.76
C SER A 498 13.96 -22.96 15.38
N GLN A 499 12.71 -22.61 15.70
CA GLN A 499 12.32 -21.30 16.25
C GLN A 499 11.92 -21.36 17.73
N ILE A 500 11.84 -22.56 18.32
CA ILE A 500 11.47 -22.72 19.73
C ILE A 500 12.51 -22.05 20.62
N GLN A 501 12.04 -21.17 21.48
CA GLN A 501 12.84 -20.45 22.47
C GLN A 501 12.55 -21.01 23.87
N THR A 502 13.56 -21.09 24.71
CA THR A 502 13.39 -21.46 26.13
C THR A 502 12.75 -20.30 26.90
N LEU A 503 11.93 -20.60 27.90
CA LEU A 503 11.41 -19.60 28.84
C LEU A 503 12.57 -18.97 29.63
N ASN A 504 13.13 -17.91 29.07
CA ASN A 504 14.02 -16.99 29.75
C ASN A 504 13.21 -15.72 30.08
N ASN A 505 13.55 -14.99 31.13
CA ASN A 505 12.77 -13.83 31.64
C ASN A 505 12.55 -12.66 30.65
N ASN A 506 12.87 -12.82 29.35
CA ASN A 506 12.61 -11.85 28.30
C ASN A 506 11.46 -12.31 27.40
N PRO A 507 10.46 -11.45 27.14
CA PRO A 507 9.46 -11.74 26.14
C PRO A 507 10.06 -11.80 24.75
N LEU A 508 9.46 -12.60 23.88
CA LEU A 508 9.69 -12.53 22.44
C LEU A 508 9.10 -11.23 21.91
N VAL A 509 9.81 -10.63 20.95
CA VAL A 509 9.40 -9.39 20.29
C VAL A 509 9.51 -9.58 18.78
N PRO A 510 8.62 -8.95 18.01
CA PRO A 510 8.62 -9.13 16.56
C PRO A 510 9.83 -8.42 15.95
N ASP A 511 10.36 -8.98 14.87
CA ASP A 511 11.49 -8.41 14.14
C ASP A 511 11.12 -7.16 13.33
N TYR A 512 12.13 -6.43 12.87
CA TYR A 512 11.97 -5.34 11.91
C TYR A 512 11.29 -5.83 10.62
N ILE A 513 10.39 -5.02 10.06
CA ILE A 513 9.63 -5.38 8.87
C ILE A 513 10.05 -4.48 7.73
N TYR A 514 10.84 -5.04 6.80
CA TYR A 514 11.24 -4.27 5.63
C TYR A 514 10.02 -3.85 4.78
N PRO A 515 10.09 -2.68 4.15
CA PRO A 515 9.01 -2.22 3.31
C PRO A 515 8.68 -3.21 2.18
N GLY A 516 7.40 -3.39 1.89
CA GLY A 516 6.92 -4.34 0.88
C GLY A 516 7.04 -5.83 1.27
N ILE A 517 7.38 -6.16 2.52
CA ILE A 517 7.14 -7.51 3.07
C ILE A 517 5.65 -7.72 3.36
N LEU A 518 5.03 -6.73 4.00
CA LEU A 518 3.58 -6.68 4.15
C LEU A 518 2.98 -5.93 2.96
N ASP A 519 2.01 -6.56 2.29
CA ASP A 519 1.28 -5.94 1.20
C ASP A 519 0.52 -4.71 1.71
N SER A 520 0.54 -3.63 0.93
CA SER A 520 -0.28 -2.46 1.25
C SER A 520 -1.75 -2.83 1.10
N PRO A 521 -2.57 -2.71 2.15
CA PRO A 521 -3.96 -3.13 2.09
C PRO A 521 -4.78 -2.16 1.23
N ASP A 522 -5.74 -2.70 0.48
CA ASP A 522 -6.80 -1.88 -0.13
C ASP A 522 -7.77 -1.43 0.97
N LEU A 523 -7.89 -0.13 1.16
CA LEU A 523 -8.73 0.47 2.21
C LEU A 523 -10.23 0.28 1.97
N ASN A 524 -10.63 -0.18 0.78
CA ASN A 524 -12.02 -0.51 0.47
C ASN A 524 -12.35 -1.99 0.69
N LEU A 525 -11.35 -2.82 1.03
CA LEU A 525 -11.49 -4.26 1.21
C LEU A 525 -11.25 -4.68 2.65
N PHE A 526 -11.82 -5.82 3.04
CA PHE A 526 -11.49 -6.50 4.28
C PHE A 526 -9.99 -6.83 4.37
N THR A 527 -9.43 -6.89 5.58
CA THR A 527 -8.08 -7.45 5.74
C THR A 527 -8.08 -8.94 5.39
N ASN A 528 -6.92 -9.52 5.10
CA ASN A 528 -6.82 -10.95 4.77
C ASN A 528 -7.42 -11.87 5.85
N LEU A 529 -7.28 -11.50 7.13
CA LEU A 529 -7.86 -12.25 8.24
C LEU A 529 -9.40 -12.13 8.27
N GLU A 530 -9.94 -10.93 8.06
CA GLU A 530 -11.38 -10.68 7.99
C GLU A 530 -12.01 -11.36 6.77
N GLU A 531 -11.40 -11.24 5.59
CA GLU A 531 -11.87 -11.88 4.38
C GLU A 531 -11.97 -13.39 4.56
N SER A 532 -10.97 -14.03 5.17
CA SER A 532 -10.98 -15.47 5.42
C SER A 532 -12.21 -15.89 6.23
N VAL A 533 -12.58 -15.12 7.26
CA VAL A 533 -13.77 -15.36 8.09
C VAL A 533 -15.05 -15.19 7.28
N ILE A 534 -15.21 -14.05 6.59
CA ILE A 534 -16.42 -13.74 5.83
C ILE A 534 -16.62 -14.74 4.69
N ARG A 535 -15.57 -15.00 3.91
CA ARG A 535 -15.56 -15.99 2.83
C ARG A 535 -15.90 -17.38 3.36
N SER A 536 -15.50 -17.70 4.59
CA SER A 536 -15.83 -18.99 5.18
C SER A 536 -17.33 -19.23 5.25
N TYR A 537 -18.20 -18.22 5.43
CA TYR A 537 -19.65 -18.42 5.50
C TYR A 537 -20.32 -18.54 4.12
N THR A 538 -19.82 -17.78 3.15
CA THR A 538 -20.46 -17.56 1.85
C THR A 538 -20.50 -18.79 0.94
N GLY A 539 -21.57 -18.90 0.14
CA GLY A 539 -21.71 -19.89 -0.94
C GLY A 539 -21.78 -21.36 -0.47
N ARG A 540 -22.07 -21.61 0.81
CA ARG A 540 -22.15 -22.96 1.37
C ARG A 540 -23.43 -23.71 1.01
N TYR A 541 -24.49 -23.01 0.63
CA TYR A 541 -25.80 -23.61 0.34
C TYR A 541 -26.35 -23.15 -1.01
N ILE A 542 -26.86 -24.09 -1.79
CA ILE A 542 -27.54 -23.79 -3.06
C ILE A 542 -29.02 -23.57 -2.78
N PHE A 543 -29.47 -22.31 -2.77
CA PHE A 543 -30.85 -21.94 -2.44
C PHE A 543 -31.88 -22.67 -3.32
N SER A 544 -31.64 -22.77 -4.63
CA SER A 544 -32.59 -23.36 -5.59
C SER A 544 -32.80 -24.86 -5.44
N GLY A 545 -31.85 -25.57 -4.81
CA GLY A 545 -31.89 -27.03 -4.64
C GLY A 545 -32.52 -27.50 -3.33
N GLN A 546 -32.88 -26.59 -2.42
CA GLN A 546 -33.43 -26.93 -1.11
C GLN A 546 -34.96 -27.04 -1.13
N GLU A 547 -35.53 -27.90 -0.30
CA GLU A 547 -36.99 -27.94 -0.10
C GLU A 547 -37.49 -26.64 0.55
N GLU A 548 -38.73 -26.24 0.24
CA GLU A 548 -39.35 -25.00 0.74
C GLU A 548 -39.37 -24.95 2.28
N GLU A 549 -39.57 -26.09 2.94
CA GLU A 549 -39.53 -26.21 4.41
C GLU A 549 -38.16 -25.88 5.01
N ILE A 550 -37.06 -26.22 4.32
CA ILE A 550 -35.70 -25.91 4.76
C ILE A 550 -35.41 -24.42 4.56
N ARG A 551 -35.91 -23.82 3.47
CA ARG A 551 -35.78 -22.38 3.18
C ARG A 551 -36.57 -21.51 4.15
N ALA A 552 -37.77 -21.96 4.53
CA ALA A 552 -38.64 -21.27 5.47
C ALA A 552 -38.33 -21.62 6.95
N ARG A 553 -37.32 -22.47 7.21
CA ARG A 553 -36.99 -22.95 8.55
C ARG A 553 -36.49 -21.78 9.39
N THR A 554 -37.38 -21.16 10.13
CA THR A 554 -37.14 -20.23 11.23
C THR A 554 -38.06 -20.65 12.39
N TYR A 555 -37.64 -20.43 13.63
CA TYR A 555 -38.35 -20.90 14.81
C TYR A 555 -38.16 -19.93 15.96
N ASP A 556 -39.04 -20.01 16.95
CA ASP A 556 -39.03 -19.11 18.08
C ASP A 556 -37.71 -19.16 18.87
N ASN A 557 -37.25 -18.01 19.36
CA ASN A 557 -35.95 -17.82 20.04
C ASN A 557 -34.70 -18.11 19.19
N ARG A 558 -34.83 -18.31 17.87
CA ARG A 558 -33.66 -18.35 16.97
C ARG A 558 -33.06 -16.95 16.82
N LEU A 559 -31.74 -16.85 16.83
CA LEU A 559 -31.00 -15.58 16.76
C LEU A 559 -31.30 -14.60 17.91
N GLU A 560 -31.84 -15.09 19.04
CA GLU A 560 -32.17 -14.28 20.23
C GLU A 560 -30.94 -13.57 20.81
N ASP A 561 -29.73 -14.08 20.57
CA ASP A 561 -28.48 -13.43 20.96
C ASP A 561 -28.28 -12.07 20.26
N THR A 562 -28.94 -11.84 19.12
CA THR A 562 -29.05 -10.49 18.52
C THR A 562 -29.84 -9.56 19.42
N ASN A 563 -30.97 -10.03 19.98
CA ASN A 563 -31.79 -9.22 20.86
C ASN A 563 -31.09 -8.95 22.19
N GLU A 564 -30.36 -9.94 22.73
CA GLU A 564 -29.55 -9.74 23.92
C GLU A 564 -28.47 -8.68 23.68
N PHE A 565 -27.75 -8.76 22.56
CA PHE A 565 -26.80 -7.73 22.17
C PHE A 565 -27.46 -6.35 22.03
N LEU A 566 -28.58 -6.25 21.32
CA LEU A 566 -29.27 -4.97 21.09
C LEU A 566 -29.80 -4.37 22.39
N ARG A 567 -30.29 -5.20 23.31
CA ARG A 567 -30.74 -4.76 24.63
C ARG A 567 -29.58 -4.17 25.40
N ASP A 568 -28.46 -4.87 25.48
CA ASP A 568 -27.25 -4.39 26.16
C ASP A 568 -26.70 -3.13 25.49
N LEU A 569 -26.75 -3.05 24.17
CA LEU A 569 -26.29 -1.89 23.40
C LEU A 569 -27.16 -0.64 23.65
N LEU A 570 -28.49 -0.79 23.61
CA LEU A 570 -29.44 0.34 23.69
C LEU A 570 -29.78 0.77 25.12
N GLU A 571 -29.53 -0.09 26.11
CA GLU A 571 -29.76 0.22 27.51
C GLU A 571 -28.83 1.35 27.97
N LYS A 572 -29.39 2.45 28.46
CA LYS A 572 -28.63 3.67 28.75
C LYS A 572 -27.69 3.50 29.94
N ASP A 573 -28.15 2.80 30.96
CA ASP A 573 -27.45 2.67 32.25
C ASP A 573 -26.58 1.39 32.31
N TYR A 574 -26.61 0.56 31.26
CA TYR A 574 -25.77 -0.63 31.16
C TYR A 574 -24.45 -0.29 30.45
N PHE A 575 -23.37 -0.15 31.20
CA PHE A 575 -22.04 0.07 30.62
C PHE A 575 -21.38 -1.24 30.13
N GLY A 576 -21.83 -2.39 30.63
CA GLY A 576 -21.37 -3.72 30.22
C GLY A 576 -19.85 -3.88 30.28
N THR A 577 -19.27 -4.46 29.24
CA THR A 577 -17.81 -4.58 29.08
C THR A 577 -17.21 -3.28 28.55
N PRO A 578 -15.91 -3.00 28.78
CA PRO A 578 -15.25 -1.83 28.18
C PRO A 578 -15.42 -1.76 26.66
N ALA A 579 -15.39 -2.91 25.98
CA ALA A 579 -15.63 -2.99 24.55
C ALA A 579 -17.06 -2.53 24.17
N LEU A 580 -18.08 -2.95 24.93
CA LEU A 580 -19.45 -2.49 24.67
C LEU A 580 -19.58 -0.97 24.90
N ALA A 581 -18.95 -0.43 25.94
CA ALA A 581 -18.95 1.01 26.21
C ALA A 581 -18.32 1.81 25.05
N SER A 582 -17.13 1.40 24.57
CA SER A 582 -16.49 1.99 23.38
C SER A 582 -17.38 1.91 22.14
N LEU A 583 -18.02 0.76 21.92
CA LEU A 583 -18.91 0.57 20.79
C LEU A 583 -20.12 1.52 20.85
N LYS A 584 -20.71 1.76 22.03
CA LYS A 584 -21.82 2.72 22.18
C LYS A 584 -21.39 4.12 21.76
N GLU A 585 -20.18 4.54 22.11
CA GLU A 585 -19.66 5.86 21.72
C GLU A 585 -19.44 5.98 20.21
N ASP A 586 -19.01 4.90 19.56
CA ASP A 586 -18.77 4.87 18.10
C ASP A 586 -20.07 4.88 17.28
N ILE A 587 -21.17 4.32 17.82
CA ILE A 587 -22.45 4.16 17.08
C ILE A 587 -23.47 5.25 17.44
N PHE A 588 -23.49 5.78 18.67
CA PHE A 588 -24.59 6.62 19.17
C PHE A 588 -24.18 8.08 19.40
N PRO A 589 -24.59 9.00 18.51
CA PRO A 589 -24.54 10.43 18.77
C PRO A 589 -25.13 10.84 20.13
N LYS A 590 -24.33 11.50 20.97
CA LYS A 590 -24.66 11.87 22.36
C LYS A 590 -25.91 12.77 22.53
N HIS A 591 -26.40 13.39 21.46
CA HIS A 591 -27.55 14.31 21.49
C HIS A 591 -28.89 13.64 21.12
N LEU A 592 -28.88 12.35 20.79
CA LEU A 592 -30.09 11.59 20.41
C LEU A 592 -30.43 10.55 21.47
N SER A 593 -31.73 10.24 21.60
CA SER A 593 -32.23 9.14 22.42
C SER A 593 -32.26 7.85 21.60
N TYR A 594 -31.90 6.73 22.24
CA TYR A 594 -31.95 5.38 21.66
C TYR A 594 -32.80 4.42 22.50
N ASP A 595 -33.55 4.96 23.48
CA ASP A 595 -34.43 4.19 24.35
C ASP A 595 -35.40 3.35 23.51
N LYS A 596 -35.46 2.03 23.81
CA LYS A 596 -36.28 1.05 23.07
C LYS A 596 -36.13 1.10 21.54
N GLY A 597 -34.95 1.49 21.06
CA GLY A 597 -34.60 1.54 19.64
C GLY A 597 -35.01 2.81 18.89
N GLU A 598 -35.34 3.89 19.61
CA GLU A 598 -35.50 5.21 18.99
C GLU A 598 -34.27 5.59 18.14
N ASN A 599 -34.47 6.28 17.01
CA ASN A 599 -33.40 6.65 16.07
C ASN A 599 -32.59 5.48 15.48
N VAL A 600 -33.12 4.24 15.56
CA VAL A 600 -32.54 3.06 14.92
C VAL A 600 -33.45 2.55 13.80
N VAL A 601 -32.84 2.18 12.67
CA VAL A 601 -33.47 1.41 11.60
C VAL A 601 -32.83 0.04 11.56
N PHE A 602 -33.61 -1.02 11.80
CA PHE A 602 -33.16 -2.40 11.74
C PHE A 602 -33.61 -3.04 10.43
N LEU A 603 -32.65 -3.51 9.63
CA LEU A 603 -32.87 -4.17 8.35
C LEU A 603 -32.55 -5.65 8.50
N ASP A 604 -33.55 -6.50 8.34
CA ASP A 604 -33.41 -7.95 8.44
C ASP A 604 -33.49 -8.57 7.05
N ILE A 605 -32.38 -9.08 6.54
CA ILE A 605 -32.26 -9.64 5.18
C ILE A 605 -32.55 -11.14 5.23
N GLY A 606 -33.57 -11.56 4.49
CA GLY A 606 -34.06 -12.94 4.44
C GLY A 606 -34.62 -13.46 5.78
N PRO A 607 -35.61 -12.79 6.40
CA PRO A 607 -36.19 -13.20 7.67
C PRO A 607 -37.10 -14.43 7.60
N ALA A 608 -37.18 -15.11 6.45
CA ALA A 608 -38.11 -16.20 6.16
C ALA A 608 -39.58 -15.75 6.29
N LEU A 609 -39.92 -14.69 5.55
CA LEU A 609 -41.26 -14.10 5.56
C LEU A 609 -42.33 -15.10 5.09
N ASN A 610 -41.97 -16.05 4.22
CA ASN A 610 -42.88 -17.04 3.65
C ASN A 610 -43.24 -18.21 4.59
N ASN A 611 -42.72 -18.25 5.82
CA ASN A 611 -43.02 -19.32 6.77
C ASN A 611 -44.54 -19.36 7.08
N PRO A 612 -45.22 -20.50 6.85
CA PRO A 612 -46.68 -20.59 6.96
C PRO A 612 -47.20 -20.46 8.39
N ASP A 613 -46.41 -20.88 9.38
CA ASP A 613 -46.83 -20.92 10.78
C ASP A 613 -46.45 -19.65 11.55
N ALA A 614 -45.29 -19.07 11.19
CA ALA A 614 -44.65 -17.98 11.91
C ALA A 614 -43.84 -17.06 10.94
N PRO A 615 -44.51 -16.27 10.08
CA PRO A 615 -43.85 -15.44 9.07
C PRO A 615 -42.94 -14.38 9.70
N GLY A 616 -41.64 -14.41 9.41
CA GLY A 616 -40.68 -13.41 9.94
C GLY A 616 -40.55 -13.40 11.47
N ILE A 617 -40.67 -14.56 12.14
CA ILE A 617 -40.73 -14.66 13.61
C ILE A 617 -39.54 -14.00 14.33
N THR A 618 -38.34 -14.08 13.76
CA THR A 618 -37.12 -13.49 14.33
C THR A 618 -37.12 -11.95 14.23
N SER A 619 -37.80 -11.36 13.23
CA SER A 619 -37.99 -9.92 13.13
C SER A 619 -39.15 -9.44 14.02
N GLN A 620 -40.19 -10.27 14.19
CA GLN A 620 -41.27 -10.00 15.15
C GLN A 620 -40.72 -9.91 16.58
N SER A 621 -39.79 -10.79 16.95
CA SER A 621 -39.12 -10.74 18.26
C SER A 621 -38.37 -9.40 18.47
N VAL A 622 -37.63 -8.93 17.47
CA VAL A 622 -36.97 -7.60 17.52
C VAL A 622 -38.02 -6.49 17.67
N ALA A 623 -39.06 -6.50 16.84
CA ALA A 623 -40.11 -5.47 16.86
C ALA A 623 -40.86 -5.41 18.19
N PHE A 624 -41.04 -6.56 18.86
CA PHE A 624 -41.65 -6.67 20.17
C PHE A 624 -40.79 -6.04 21.28
N HIS A 625 -39.50 -6.38 21.32
CA HIS A 625 -38.58 -5.90 22.36
C HIS A 625 -38.20 -4.42 22.18
N PHE A 626 -38.19 -3.92 20.94
CA PHE A 626 -37.79 -2.55 20.60
C PHE A 626 -38.91 -1.80 19.87
N PRO A 627 -40.01 -1.42 20.55
CA PRO A 627 -41.20 -0.87 19.92
C PRO A 627 -41.01 0.51 19.25
N LYS A 628 -39.92 1.23 19.54
CA LYS A 628 -39.58 2.51 18.88
C LYS A 628 -38.60 2.35 17.70
N MET A 629 -38.08 1.14 17.48
CA MET A 629 -37.20 0.81 16.36
C MET A 629 -38.00 0.58 15.09
N GLU A 630 -37.58 1.18 13.97
CA GLU A 630 -38.16 0.86 12.65
C GLU A 630 -37.56 -0.47 12.16
N VAL A 631 -38.39 -1.51 12.05
CA VAL A 631 -37.96 -2.87 11.67
C VAL A 631 -38.40 -3.15 10.23
N VAL A 632 -37.44 -3.33 9.33
CA VAL A 632 -37.67 -3.61 7.91
C VAL A 632 -37.30 -5.07 7.62
N LEU A 633 -38.29 -5.83 7.16
CA LEU A 633 -38.09 -7.18 6.64
C LEU A 633 -37.74 -7.03 5.16
N TRP A 634 -36.48 -7.25 4.82
CA TRP A 634 -35.95 -7.19 3.46
C TRP A 634 -35.90 -8.61 2.90
N GLU A 635 -36.78 -8.90 1.96
CA GLU A 635 -37.01 -10.25 1.45
C GLU A 635 -37.06 -10.27 -0.08
N LEU A 636 -36.66 -11.40 -0.66
CA LEU A 636 -36.67 -11.58 -2.11
C LEU A 636 -38.10 -11.41 -2.67
N PRO A 637 -38.29 -10.76 -3.83
CA PRO A 637 -39.62 -10.55 -4.40
C PRO A 637 -40.45 -11.84 -4.54
N LYS A 638 -39.80 -12.97 -4.90
CA LYS A 638 -40.46 -14.27 -4.99
C LYS A 638 -40.97 -14.80 -3.65
N GLU A 639 -40.22 -14.58 -2.58
CA GLU A 639 -40.60 -15.01 -1.23
C GLU A 639 -41.71 -14.13 -0.64
N VAL A 640 -41.70 -12.83 -0.97
CA VAL A 640 -42.82 -11.93 -0.68
C VAL A 640 -44.09 -12.36 -1.41
N ASP A 641 -43.99 -12.75 -2.68
CA ASP A 641 -45.13 -13.30 -3.43
C ASP A 641 -45.70 -14.56 -2.77
N LEU A 642 -44.82 -15.45 -2.30
CA LEU A 642 -45.23 -16.66 -1.57
C LEU A 642 -45.90 -16.31 -0.24
N PHE A 643 -45.37 -15.35 0.51
CA PHE A 643 -46.02 -14.83 1.70
C PHE A 643 -47.44 -14.33 1.40
N LEU A 644 -47.60 -13.49 0.38
CA LEU A 644 -48.90 -12.93 0.00
C LEU A 644 -49.91 -14.01 -0.44
N LYS A 645 -49.45 -15.11 -1.07
CA LYS A 645 -50.32 -16.17 -1.59
C LYS A 645 -50.60 -17.31 -0.60
N LYS A 646 -49.59 -17.80 0.11
CA LYS A 646 -49.64 -19.05 0.89
C LYS A 646 -49.85 -18.87 2.39
N VAL A 647 -49.34 -17.79 2.98
CA VAL A 647 -49.42 -17.60 4.44
C VAL A 647 -50.86 -17.25 4.86
N PRO A 648 -51.43 -17.92 5.88
CA PRO A 648 -52.79 -17.64 6.37
C PRO A 648 -53.01 -16.19 6.79
N MET A 649 -54.24 -15.69 6.61
CA MET A 649 -54.56 -14.28 6.83
C MET A 649 -54.43 -13.86 8.31
N ASP A 650 -54.76 -14.75 9.24
CA ASP A 650 -54.58 -14.54 10.69
C ASP A 650 -53.10 -14.32 11.04
N LYS A 651 -52.19 -15.11 10.45
CA LYS A 651 -50.75 -14.97 10.62
C LYS A 651 -50.22 -13.66 10.03
N LYS A 652 -50.73 -13.25 8.87
CA LYS A 652 -50.43 -11.93 8.29
C LYS A 652 -50.90 -10.79 9.19
N GLN A 653 -52.11 -10.88 9.71
CA GLN A 653 -52.66 -9.86 10.62
C GLN A 653 -51.87 -9.75 11.92
N GLN A 654 -51.37 -10.88 12.45
CA GLN A 654 -50.46 -10.88 13.59
C GLN A 654 -49.18 -10.11 13.28
N LEU A 655 -48.50 -10.40 12.15
CA LEU A 655 -47.31 -9.65 11.72
C LEU A 655 -47.63 -8.15 11.51
N TYR A 656 -48.77 -7.83 10.91
CA TYR A 656 -49.19 -6.45 10.66
C TYR A 656 -49.60 -5.70 11.94
N SER A 657 -49.89 -6.38 13.04
CA SER A 657 -50.21 -5.72 14.32
C SER A 657 -49.02 -4.93 14.88
N PHE A 658 -47.79 -5.30 14.53
CA PHE A 658 -46.58 -4.54 14.85
C PHE A 658 -46.52 -3.27 13.99
N ARG A 659 -46.77 -2.11 14.60
CA ARG A 659 -46.82 -0.81 13.91
C ARG A 659 -45.46 -0.37 13.37
N ASN A 660 -44.39 -0.87 13.97
CA ASN A 660 -43.00 -0.56 13.62
C ASN A 660 -42.39 -1.52 12.58
N ILE A 661 -43.15 -2.49 12.06
CA ILE A 661 -42.70 -3.37 10.98
C ILE A 661 -42.95 -2.74 9.59
N ARG A 662 -42.04 -2.98 8.64
CA ARG A 662 -42.20 -2.72 7.21
C ARG A 662 -41.70 -3.92 6.41
N ILE A 663 -42.18 -4.08 5.18
CA ILE A 663 -41.75 -5.16 4.27
C ILE A 663 -41.22 -4.53 2.99
N LEU A 664 -39.98 -4.84 2.65
CA LEU A 664 -39.26 -4.43 1.45
C LEU A 664 -39.01 -5.66 0.57
N ALA A 665 -39.54 -5.65 -0.65
CA ALA A 665 -39.38 -6.68 -1.66
C ALA A 665 -38.25 -6.33 -2.63
N ALA A 666 -37.04 -6.82 -2.37
CA ALA A 666 -35.84 -6.48 -3.15
C ALA A 666 -34.73 -7.54 -3.02
N ASP A 667 -33.66 -7.42 -3.81
CA ASP A 667 -32.54 -8.36 -3.78
C ASP A 667 -31.60 -8.00 -2.62
N GLY A 668 -31.39 -8.90 -1.66
CA GLY A 668 -30.58 -8.61 -0.46
C GLY A 668 -29.11 -8.24 -0.72
N VAL A 669 -28.62 -8.40 -1.95
CA VAL A 669 -27.27 -8.01 -2.42
C VAL A 669 -27.29 -6.98 -3.57
N GLY A 670 -28.45 -6.42 -3.90
CA GLY A 670 -28.60 -5.41 -4.93
C GLY A 670 -28.14 -4.02 -4.48
N SER A 671 -28.28 -3.02 -5.36
CA SER A 671 -27.88 -1.65 -5.04
C SER A 671 -28.84 -1.05 -4.01
N PHE A 672 -28.33 -0.77 -2.81
CA PHE A 672 -29.10 -0.36 -1.65
C PHE A 672 -29.98 0.85 -1.94
N ASN A 673 -29.42 1.89 -2.55
CA ASN A 673 -30.13 3.13 -2.81
C ASN A 673 -31.27 2.94 -3.82
N LYS A 674 -31.03 2.18 -4.90
CA LYS A 674 -32.05 1.88 -5.91
C LYS A 674 -33.20 1.06 -5.35
N GLU A 675 -32.91 0.17 -4.41
CA GLU A 675 -33.90 -0.75 -3.87
C GLU A 675 -34.68 -0.18 -2.70
N TYR A 676 -34.00 0.48 -1.76
CA TYR A 676 -34.59 1.02 -0.54
C TYR A 676 -35.53 2.19 -0.82
N TYR A 677 -35.18 3.09 -1.74
CA TYR A 677 -35.97 4.30 -1.99
C TYR A 677 -37.04 4.14 -3.07
N GLU A 678 -37.11 3.00 -3.73
CA GLU A 678 -38.08 2.73 -4.78
C GLU A 678 -39.46 2.35 -4.17
N PRO A 679 -40.51 3.19 -4.32
CA PRO A 679 -41.78 2.97 -3.63
C PRO A 679 -42.47 1.66 -3.98
N LYS A 680 -42.28 1.14 -5.21
CA LYS A 680 -42.93 -0.12 -5.65
C LYS A 680 -42.44 -1.35 -4.88
N ASN A 681 -41.28 -1.27 -4.23
CA ASN A 681 -40.70 -2.37 -3.47
C ASN A 681 -41.33 -2.47 -2.06
N TRP A 682 -42.08 -1.46 -1.61
CA TRP A 682 -42.67 -1.44 -0.27
C TRP A 682 -44.10 -1.98 -0.27
N ILE A 683 -44.33 -3.09 0.45
CA ILE A 683 -45.60 -3.83 0.39
C ILE A 683 -46.71 -3.18 1.21
N LEU A 684 -46.35 -2.56 2.33
CA LEU A 684 -47.31 -1.93 3.25
C LEU A 684 -47.51 -0.46 2.88
N SER A 685 -48.30 -0.22 1.83
CA SER A 685 -48.54 1.13 1.27
C SER A 685 -49.18 2.13 2.25
N ASN A 686 -49.80 1.66 3.32
CA ASN A 686 -50.35 2.50 4.38
C ASN A 686 -49.30 2.96 5.41
N ARG A 687 -48.01 2.66 5.20
CA ARG A 687 -46.92 3.03 6.09
C ARG A 687 -45.82 3.74 5.32
N ASN A 688 -45.24 4.76 5.93
CA ASN A 688 -44.13 5.51 5.32
C ASN A 688 -42.86 4.64 5.26
N ILE A 689 -42.06 4.87 4.21
CA ILE A 689 -40.69 4.37 4.08
C ILE A 689 -39.86 4.96 5.24
N PRO A 690 -39.16 4.15 6.06
CA PRO A 690 -38.36 4.69 7.15
C PRO A 690 -37.25 5.61 6.63
N SER A 691 -37.13 6.80 7.20
CA SER A 691 -35.98 7.67 6.91
C SER A 691 -34.75 7.14 7.65
N ILE A 692 -33.66 6.92 6.91
CA ILE A 692 -32.34 6.55 7.46
C ILE A 692 -31.49 7.77 7.84
N LYS A 693 -31.85 8.98 7.39
CA LYS A 693 -31.05 10.18 7.64
C LYS A 693 -30.82 10.43 9.14
N ASN A 694 -29.55 10.65 9.53
CA ASN A 694 -29.12 10.88 10.91
C ASN A 694 -29.49 9.78 11.91
N LYS A 695 -29.72 8.56 11.45
CA LYS A 695 -30.03 7.40 12.30
C LYS A 695 -28.89 6.39 12.32
N THR A 696 -28.90 5.53 13.33
CA THR A 696 -28.09 4.31 13.33
C THR A 696 -28.79 3.25 12.49
N VAL A 697 -28.05 2.61 11.59
CA VAL A 697 -28.57 1.48 10.80
C VAL A 697 -28.01 0.20 11.40
N ILE A 698 -28.87 -0.76 11.68
CA ILE A 698 -28.48 -2.09 12.11
C ILE A 698 -28.98 -3.07 11.07
N MET A 699 -28.09 -3.93 10.57
CA MET A 699 -28.42 -4.91 9.56
C MET A 699 -28.19 -6.31 10.10
N ARG A 700 -29.04 -7.26 9.74
CA ARG A 700 -28.86 -8.68 10.01
C ARG A 700 -29.03 -9.48 8.72
N ALA A 701 -28.06 -10.32 8.43
CA ALA A 701 -28.12 -11.36 7.41
C ALA A 701 -27.61 -12.66 8.02
N ALA A 702 -28.53 -13.52 8.43
CA ALA A 702 -28.22 -14.77 9.11
C ALA A 702 -29.09 -15.89 8.57
N ASN A 703 -28.48 -16.84 7.88
CA ASN A 703 -29.16 -17.87 7.07
C ASN A 703 -29.89 -17.31 5.84
N SER A 704 -29.35 -16.25 5.26
CA SER A 704 -29.81 -15.63 4.01
C SER A 704 -28.61 -15.48 3.06
N ILE A 705 -28.29 -14.25 2.67
CA ILE A 705 -27.20 -13.96 1.72
C ILE A 705 -25.84 -14.44 2.25
N ASP A 706 -25.67 -14.57 3.56
CA ASP A 706 -24.45 -15.04 4.21
C ASP A 706 -24.07 -16.48 3.89
N ILE A 707 -25.04 -17.34 3.58
CA ILE A 707 -24.79 -18.74 3.24
C ILE A 707 -25.16 -19.10 1.80
N TYR A 708 -26.08 -18.35 1.18
CA TYR A 708 -26.57 -18.63 -0.16
C TYR A 708 -25.78 -17.92 -1.26
N GLU A 709 -25.21 -16.74 -0.98
CA GLU A 709 -24.47 -15.97 -1.98
C GLU A 709 -22.97 -16.17 -1.85
N THR A 710 -22.28 -16.15 -2.99
CA THR A 710 -20.82 -16.27 -3.05
C THR A 710 -20.12 -15.01 -2.57
N TYR A 711 -18.88 -15.13 -2.07
CA TYR A 711 -18.06 -13.97 -1.70
C TYR A 711 -17.93 -12.92 -2.82
N ILE A 712 -17.91 -13.34 -4.10
CA ILE A 712 -17.82 -12.46 -5.27
C ILE A 712 -18.99 -11.47 -5.34
N LYS A 713 -20.17 -11.84 -4.81
CA LYS A 713 -21.32 -10.94 -4.69
C LYS A 713 -21.37 -10.21 -3.33
N ILE A 714 -20.97 -10.89 -2.26
CA ILE A 714 -20.99 -10.32 -0.90
C ILE A 714 -19.99 -9.19 -0.71
N GLN A 715 -18.80 -9.28 -1.30
CA GLN A 715 -17.80 -8.22 -1.20
C GLN A 715 -18.30 -6.90 -1.83
N PRO A 716 -18.83 -6.87 -3.08
CA PRO A 716 -19.50 -5.69 -3.63
C PRO A 716 -20.67 -5.20 -2.79
N HIS A 717 -21.47 -6.10 -2.19
CA HIS A 717 -22.57 -5.72 -1.30
C HIS A 717 -22.10 -4.91 -0.09
N PHE A 718 -21.05 -5.36 0.60
CA PHE A 718 -20.49 -4.58 1.72
C PHE A 718 -19.97 -3.21 1.27
N GLN A 719 -19.38 -3.12 0.07
CA GLN A 719 -18.90 -1.86 -0.48
C GLN A 719 -20.04 -0.91 -0.84
N ASP A 720 -21.11 -1.41 -1.46
CA ASP A 720 -22.32 -0.64 -1.79
C ASP A 720 -22.95 -0.08 -0.52
N ILE A 721 -23.23 -0.93 0.48
CA ILE A 721 -23.78 -0.51 1.77
C ILE A 721 -22.87 0.51 2.46
N ALA A 722 -21.56 0.25 2.52
CA ALA A 722 -20.64 1.15 3.19
C ALA A 722 -20.55 2.52 2.50
N SER A 723 -20.65 2.56 1.17
CA SER A 723 -20.66 3.80 0.38
C SER A 723 -21.97 4.56 0.52
N GLU A 724 -23.11 3.89 0.31
CA GLU A 724 -24.44 4.53 0.33
C GLU A 724 -24.83 5.00 1.74
N LEU A 725 -24.39 4.27 2.77
CA LEU A 725 -24.59 4.63 4.17
C LEU A 725 -23.39 5.37 4.76
N LYS A 726 -22.61 6.13 3.96
CA LYS A 726 -21.44 6.88 4.45
C LYS A 726 -21.72 7.71 5.70
N ASP A 727 -22.85 8.41 5.71
CA ASP A 727 -23.22 9.36 6.76
C ASP A 727 -23.87 8.69 7.98
N ASN A 728 -24.05 7.38 7.96
CA ASN A 728 -24.65 6.59 9.02
C ASN A 728 -23.61 5.67 9.67
N PRO A 729 -23.62 5.52 11.00
CA PRO A 729 -22.98 4.37 11.61
C PRO A 729 -23.82 3.12 11.30
N VAL A 730 -23.16 2.04 10.91
CA VAL A 730 -23.78 0.77 10.53
C VAL A 730 -23.20 -0.37 11.35
N LEU A 731 -24.06 -1.08 12.05
CA LEU A 731 -23.74 -2.37 12.67
C LEU A 731 -24.33 -3.48 11.80
N TYR A 732 -23.52 -4.46 11.41
CA TYR A 732 -23.97 -5.53 10.53
C TYR A 732 -23.66 -6.89 11.16
N PHE A 733 -24.72 -7.60 11.57
CA PHE A 733 -24.68 -9.01 11.93
C PHE A 733 -24.72 -9.86 10.65
N PHE A 734 -23.57 -10.38 10.24
CA PHE A 734 -23.43 -11.21 9.03
C PHE A 734 -23.00 -12.62 9.43
N ASN A 735 -23.90 -13.59 9.26
CA ASN A 735 -23.79 -14.87 9.96
C ASN A 735 -23.55 -14.62 11.47
N ARG A 736 -22.53 -15.23 12.06
CA ARG A 736 -22.10 -14.99 13.43
C ARG A 736 -21.28 -13.71 13.60
N SER A 737 -20.77 -13.10 12.53
CA SER A 737 -19.87 -11.94 12.62
C SER A 737 -20.62 -10.66 12.99
N ILE A 738 -20.02 -9.86 13.88
CA ILE A 738 -20.45 -8.51 14.21
C ILE A 738 -19.50 -7.54 13.51
N LEU A 739 -19.99 -6.85 12.50
CA LEU A 739 -19.23 -5.90 11.70
C LEU A 739 -19.65 -4.46 12.07
N LEU A 740 -18.69 -3.56 12.12
CA LEU A 740 -18.90 -2.14 12.34
C LEU A 740 -18.39 -1.32 11.16
N LYS A 741 -19.22 -0.41 10.69
CA LYS A 741 -18.81 0.72 9.87
C LYS A 741 -19.15 2.00 10.65
N PRO A 742 -18.16 2.76 11.14
CA PRO A 742 -18.40 4.03 11.80
C PRO A 742 -18.90 5.09 10.81
N LYS A 743 -19.57 6.13 11.33
CA LYS A 743 -19.99 7.27 10.52
C LYS A 743 -18.81 7.93 9.81
N GLY A 744 -18.97 8.24 8.53
CA GLY A 744 -17.96 8.90 7.68
C GLY A 744 -16.96 7.95 7.01
N GLN A 745 -16.94 6.68 7.40
CA GLN A 745 -16.07 5.66 6.83
C GLN A 745 -16.74 4.90 5.68
N ASN A 746 -15.95 4.21 4.85
CA ASN A 746 -16.44 3.49 3.66
C ASN A 746 -16.13 1.98 3.71
N LYS A 747 -15.71 1.45 4.86
CA LYS A 747 -15.41 0.04 5.03
C LYS A 747 -15.92 -0.48 6.37
N PHE A 748 -16.25 -1.76 6.37
CA PHE A 748 -16.62 -2.54 7.56
C PHE A 748 -15.36 -3.16 8.19
N THR A 749 -15.37 -3.25 9.52
CA THR A 749 -14.37 -3.94 10.32
C THR A 749 -15.06 -5.00 11.17
N LEU A 750 -14.45 -6.18 11.29
CA LEU A 750 -14.93 -7.24 12.15
C LEU A 750 -14.60 -6.94 13.62
N ILE A 751 -15.60 -6.67 14.44
CA ILE A 751 -15.41 -6.24 15.83
C ILE A 751 -15.81 -7.29 16.86
N GLY A 752 -16.40 -8.41 16.43
CA GLY A 752 -16.88 -9.44 17.35
C GLY A 752 -17.67 -10.53 16.67
N TYR A 753 -18.26 -11.41 17.49
CA TYR A 753 -19.09 -12.51 17.02
C TYR A 753 -20.25 -12.80 17.99
N GLN A 754 -21.31 -13.40 17.46
CA GLN A 754 -22.44 -13.97 18.19
C GLN A 754 -22.21 -15.45 18.46
N SER A 755 -22.86 -15.95 19.51
CA SER A 755 -22.76 -17.37 19.85
C SER A 755 -23.27 -18.27 18.72
N ILE A 756 -22.92 -19.56 18.77
CA ILE A 756 -23.39 -20.55 17.79
C ILE A 756 -24.91 -20.81 17.83
N ARG A 757 -25.62 -20.30 18.85
CA ARG A 757 -27.05 -20.50 19.06
C ARG A 757 -27.87 -20.06 17.84
N GLY A 758 -28.65 -20.98 17.27
CA GLY A 758 -29.52 -20.68 16.12
C GLY A 758 -28.84 -20.63 14.75
N PHE A 759 -27.54 -20.98 14.66
CA PHE A 759 -26.77 -21.06 13.41
C PHE A 759 -26.59 -22.49 12.89
N HIS A 760 -27.11 -23.51 13.57
CA HIS A 760 -27.15 -24.87 13.04
C HIS A 760 -28.25 -24.99 11.97
N HIS A 761 -27.86 -25.14 10.71
CA HIS A 761 -28.79 -25.18 9.57
C HIS A 761 -29.59 -26.49 9.47
N ASN A 762 -29.02 -27.60 9.96
CA ASN A 762 -29.60 -28.94 9.76
C ASN A 762 -30.57 -29.37 10.85
N PHE A 763 -30.45 -28.82 12.07
CA PHE A 763 -31.30 -29.17 13.22
C PHE A 763 -31.53 -27.93 14.10
N GLN A 764 -32.68 -27.90 14.77
CA GLN A 764 -33.02 -26.84 15.71
C GLN A 764 -32.16 -27.00 16.97
N SER A 765 -31.19 -26.12 17.15
CA SER A 765 -30.42 -26.01 18.39
C SER A 765 -30.51 -24.60 18.91
N LEU A 766 -30.77 -24.50 20.22
CA LEU A 766 -30.74 -23.25 20.98
C LEU A 766 -29.58 -23.24 22.00
N ASP A 767 -28.71 -24.25 21.96
CA ASP A 767 -27.54 -24.33 22.83
C ASP A 767 -26.44 -23.38 22.33
N ARG A 768 -25.80 -22.68 23.27
CA ARG A 768 -24.63 -21.82 23.03
C ARG A 768 -23.32 -22.61 23.09
N ASN A 769 -23.33 -23.88 23.50
CA ASN A 769 -22.15 -24.72 23.69
C ASN A 769 -21.09 -24.07 24.61
N GLY A 770 -21.55 -23.34 25.63
CA GLY A 770 -20.69 -22.63 26.58
C GLY A 770 -20.18 -21.26 26.11
N GLU A 771 -20.53 -20.82 24.90
CA GLU A 771 -20.21 -19.45 24.45
C GLU A 771 -21.12 -18.41 25.13
N PRO A 772 -20.61 -17.19 25.41
CA PRO A 772 -21.48 -16.07 25.78
C PRO A 772 -22.37 -15.68 24.59
N PRO A 773 -23.47 -14.94 24.82
CA PRO A 773 -24.38 -14.52 23.74
C PRO A 773 -23.66 -13.80 22.60
N TYR A 774 -22.67 -12.97 22.95
CA TYR A 774 -21.78 -12.30 22.03
C TYR A 774 -20.44 -12.01 22.70
N THR A 775 -19.41 -11.79 21.86
CA THR A 775 -18.08 -11.34 22.28
C THR A 775 -17.64 -10.19 21.39
N LEU A 776 -17.11 -9.12 22.00
CA LEU A 776 -16.51 -7.99 21.30
C LEU A 776 -14.99 -7.97 21.51
N ALA A 777 -14.25 -7.71 20.44
CA ALA A 777 -12.81 -7.58 20.44
C ALA A 777 -12.40 -6.14 20.77
N LYS A 778 -11.96 -5.89 22.00
CA LYS A 778 -11.63 -4.54 22.48
C LYS A 778 -10.60 -3.82 21.59
N TYR A 779 -9.56 -4.52 21.13
CA TYR A 779 -8.52 -3.94 20.27
C TYR A 779 -9.02 -3.38 18.93
N THR A 780 -10.25 -3.71 18.52
CA THR A 780 -10.89 -3.19 17.30
C THR A 780 -11.69 -1.92 17.52
N LEU A 781 -11.87 -1.50 18.77
CA LEU A 781 -12.73 -0.40 19.20
C LEU A 781 -11.90 0.73 19.81
N ASN A 782 -12.48 1.92 19.84
CA ASN A 782 -11.77 3.11 20.32
C ASN A 782 -11.55 3.05 21.84
N ASP A 783 -10.33 3.32 22.30
CA ASP A 783 -9.99 3.40 23.74
C ASP A 783 -10.34 4.77 24.36
N LYS A 784 -11.21 5.58 23.73
CA LYS A 784 -11.52 6.96 24.15
C LYS A 784 -12.22 7.09 25.49
#